data_AF-A0A947HHV4-F1
#
_entry.id   AF-A0A947HHV4-F1
#
_cell.length_a   1.000
_cell.length_b   1.000
_cell.length_c   1.000
_cell.angle_alpha   90.00
_cell.angle_beta   90.00
_cell.angle_gamma   90.00
#
_symmetry.space_group_name_H-M   'P 1'
#
loop_
_entity.id
_entity.type
_entity.pdbx_description
1 polymer ?
#
loop_
_entity_poly.entity_id
_entity_poly.type
_entity_poly.pdbx_seq_one_letter_code
_entity_poly.pdbx_strand_id
1 'polypeptide(L)'
;MSGLSTAVALLLSLIVILTGIWLIPDAMGTTTLTLVQGLHVVAGILALIPVALALVTHRRVRGASTHGLFAALVLAAAFGTGVAQALIAALGSAPPAWLLTVHLAASGVAIGLAGVHLLLIDRSTARVRRIGRWSLPAVLAGVLGVATAAGAAWWVARVDALPAPDGYSQPFEGGPFAPSAVTLVDGAEGQFLHPAVLAGSMACGRCHEQIAQEWSESMHRYSATDPHVAIGIRWFQRDNGVEAGRFCAGCHNPIPLLAGAIDPATTHFEVGTSPHDEGISCLVCHAATQAGPSRDGVMGNASLGLTAPALPPTTPPSLYDAFIHFDPRRHAVAMAPAALRTVELCGSCHQQFTPTSLTGLDRAEKPHGQFAEWLAGGWSFGLHPSATALAAPGVTPKSCNACHMPDVASTDPAARDGRHRSHRFVGANHAHAVSAGHTAQADLTLTFLRENIGFALRVGAVQERPGMLDLEVAVENKGAGHRFPSGTTDISETWIELVIGPPEKPLWTSGLLDARHYLAPDAQVYKTVYVDADNVPVDLHNLAMVRQTTYDRYVAPLTTDVSTFHVPTSALGQAGSVPVRARLRMRKTNQRWNDWLTNFDGTTVPVTDLHEATLTLDLSALPARTHAAPEPDLPPSSSAQPAIALNIAGMVQVPGGPARIGSDDGDADERPVRTLDVPGFFIDRYPVTNAEYQRFLKATRRQGPVHRLDWAAPYNWTGQDYPKGTGGRPVVLVKWEEADAYCKWLGKRLPREVEWEKAARGPDGRRYPWGERWADGACPEAQSHDVPAAVGACPNRASPYGVQDLIGGVFEWVAEPYRAYDRTHLHPNANEWIAQFNNYINVLRGVPAGQEGPATTAASRSGHADNMRARVGFRCVKDAVVPSAGGPTP
;
A
#
# COMPACT_ATOMS: atom_id res chain seq x y z
N MET A 1 -17.58 -51.83 52.27
CA MET A 1 -16.84 -51.17 51.17
C MET A 1 -17.67 -50.98 49.88
N SER A 2 -18.98 -50.69 49.95
CA SER A 2 -19.90 -50.99 48.81
C SER A 2 -20.80 -49.85 48.33
N GLY A 3 -20.50 -48.58 48.68
CA GLY A 3 -21.28 -47.42 48.24
C GLY A 3 -20.39 -46.33 47.66
N LEU A 4 -19.32 -45.98 48.38
CA LEU A 4 -18.32 -45.00 47.95
C LEU A 4 -17.54 -45.47 46.70
N SER A 5 -17.19 -46.75 46.63
CA SER A 5 -16.46 -47.35 45.49
C SER A 5 -17.27 -47.35 44.19
N THR A 6 -18.58 -47.56 44.28
CA THR A 6 -19.48 -47.55 43.11
C THR A 6 -19.74 -46.14 42.60
N ALA A 7 -19.90 -45.17 43.50
CA ALA A 7 -20.07 -43.76 43.13
C ALA A 7 -18.81 -43.19 42.45
N VAL A 8 -17.62 -43.52 42.98
CA VAL A 8 -16.34 -43.14 42.36
C VAL A 8 -16.16 -43.79 40.99
N ALA A 9 -16.50 -45.07 40.84
CA ALA A 9 -16.44 -45.75 39.54
C ALA A 9 -17.38 -45.11 38.50
N LEU A 10 -18.62 -44.77 38.88
CA LEU A 10 -19.58 -44.09 38.00
C LEU A 10 -19.13 -42.69 37.61
N LEU A 11 -18.55 -41.93 38.55
CA LEU A 11 -17.98 -40.61 38.27
C LEU A 11 -16.81 -40.70 37.29
N LEU A 12 -15.90 -41.66 37.50
CA LEU A 12 -14.76 -41.88 36.60
C LEU A 12 -15.23 -42.34 35.21
N SER A 13 -16.23 -43.22 35.12
CA SER A 13 -16.83 -43.61 33.83
C SER A 13 -17.50 -42.43 33.11
N LEU A 14 -18.16 -41.53 33.85
CA LEU A 14 -18.73 -40.31 33.27
C LEU A 14 -17.62 -39.38 32.75
N ILE A 15 -16.52 -39.23 33.48
CA ILE A 15 -15.35 -38.46 33.03
C ILE A 15 -14.77 -39.08 31.75
N VAL A 16 -14.61 -40.41 31.67
CA VAL A 16 -14.12 -41.10 30.46
C VAL A 16 -15.04 -40.84 29.27
N ILE A 17 -16.36 -40.94 29.45
CA ILE A 17 -17.33 -40.69 28.38
C ILE A 17 -17.24 -39.22 27.91
N LEU A 18 -17.32 -38.26 28.83
CA LEU A 18 -17.28 -36.82 28.53
C LEU A 18 -15.98 -36.39 27.84
N THR A 19 -14.84 -36.91 28.31
CA THR A 19 -13.54 -36.66 27.69
C THR A 19 -13.39 -37.36 26.35
N GLY A 20 -13.94 -38.57 26.19
CA GLY A 20 -13.92 -39.32 24.93
C GLY A 20 -14.68 -38.61 23.82
N ILE A 21 -15.80 -37.95 24.14
CA ILE A 21 -16.61 -37.22 23.17
C ILE A 21 -15.89 -35.98 22.63
N TRP A 22 -15.14 -35.30 23.49
CA TRP A 22 -14.33 -34.14 23.10
C TRP A 22 -13.20 -34.52 22.12
N LEU A 23 -12.85 -35.81 22.03
CA LEU A 23 -11.81 -36.36 21.16
C LEU A 23 -12.36 -36.89 19.81
N ILE A 24 -13.69 -36.93 19.59
CA ILE A 24 -14.35 -37.43 18.37
C ILE A 24 -14.18 -36.52 17.14
N PRO A 25 -14.14 -35.18 17.26
CA PRO A 25 -13.84 -34.31 16.11
C PRO A 25 -12.36 -34.47 15.74
N ASP A 26 -12.10 -35.37 14.79
CA ASP A 26 -10.81 -35.58 14.17
C ASP A 26 -10.23 -34.24 13.64
N ALA A 27 -8.90 -34.12 13.71
CA ALA A 27 -8.06 -33.19 12.93
C ALA A 27 -7.62 -31.83 13.51
N MET A 28 -7.55 -31.61 14.83
CA MET A 28 -6.92 -30.36 15.33
C MET A 28 -5.90 -30.60 16.45
N GLY A 29 -4.62 -30.39 16.12
CA GLY A 29 -3.44 -30.54 16.99
C GLY A 29 -3.34 -29.51 18.11
N THR A 30 -4.39 -29.34 18.91
CA THR A 30 -4.44 -28.39 20.02
C THR A 30 -3.95 -29.01 21.33
N THR A 31 -3.38 -28.18 22.19
CA THR A 31 -2.91 -28.57 23.52
C THR A 31 -4.08 -28.95 24.46
N THR A 32 -5.27 -28.38 24.26
CA THR A 32 -6.50 -28.76 24.98
C THR A 32 -6.92 -30.21 24.68
N LEU A 33 -6.77 -30.66 23.43
CA LEU A 33 -7.03 -32.06 23.04
C LEU A 33 -6.11 -33.03 23.77
N THR A 34 -4.86 -32.61 24.00
CA THR A 34 -3.85 -33.40 24.71
C THR A 34 -4.21 -33.63 26.18
N LEU A 35 -4.77 -32.62 26.85
CA LEU A 35 -5.22 -32.75 28.24
C LEU A 35 -6.50 -33.55 28.36
N VAL A 36 -7.43 -33.36 27.44
CA VAL A 36 -8.64 -34.16 27.43
C VAL A 36 -8.31 -35.62 27.10
N GLN A 37 -7.33 -35.88 26.24
CA GLN A 37 -6.79 -37.21 25.99
C GLN A 37 -6.06 -37.79 27.21
N GLY A 38 -5.23 -37.00 27.90
CA GLY A 38 -4.56 -37.41 29.14
C GLY A 38 -5.55 -37.74 30.26
N LEU A 39 -6.55 -36.88 30.46
CA LEU A 39 -7.64 -37.11 31.42
C LEU A 39 -8.48 -38.32 31.03
N HIS A 40 -8.75 -38.53 29.74
CA HIS A 40 -9.46 -39.70 29.21
C HIS A 40 -8.72 -41.00 29.53
N VAL A 41 -7.39 -41.03 29.30
CA VAL A 41 -6.55 -42.19 29.59
C VAL A 41 -6.46 -42.45 31.09
N VAL A 42 -6.20 -41.43 31.91
CA VAL A 42 -6.08 -41.58 33.37
C VAL A 42 -7.41 -41.98 34.00
N ALA A 43 -8.51 -41.33 33.64
CA ALA A 43 -9.84 -41.72 34.10
C ALA A 43 -10.21 -43.13 33.62
N GLY A 44 -9.78 -43.51 32.41
CA GLY A 44 -9.93 -44.86 31.86
C GLY A 44 -9.20 -45.91 32.70
N ILE A 45 -7.94 -45.65 33.06
CA ILE A 45 -7.13 -46.52 33.93
C ILE A 45 -7.82 -46.72 35.28
N LEU A 46 -8.26 -45.63 35.90
CA LEU A 46 -8.88 -45.65 37.23
C LEU A 46 -10.29 -46.28 37.21
N ALA A 47 -11.02 -46.19 36.09
CA ALA A 47 -12.35 -46.77 35.93
C ALA A 47 -12.32 -48.26 35.55
N LEU A 48 -11.33 -48.71 34.77
CA LEU A 48 -11.31 -50.04 34.15
C LEU A 48 -11.45 -51.17 35.18
N ILE A 49 -10.57 -51.20 36.19
CA ILE A 49 -10.53 -52.30 37.17
C ILE A 49 -11.82 -52.35 38.01
N PRO A 50 -12.31 -51.24 38.62
CA PRO A 50 -13.57 -51.25 39.37
C PRO A 50 -14.78 -51.65 38.52
N VAL A 51 -14.87 -51.18 37.27
CA VAL A 51 -16.01 -51.46 36.38
C VAL A 51 -15.97 -52.91 35.88
N ALA A 52 -14.80 -53.40 35.46
CA ALA A 52 -14.64 -54.80 35.06
C ALA A 52 -14.93 -55.77 36.22
N LEU A 53 -14.44 -55.46 37.43
CA LEU A 53 -14.76 -56.24 38.63
C LEU A 53 -16.25 -56.19 38.94
N ALA A 54 -16.92 -55.04 38.82
CA ALA A 54 -18.37 -54.96 39.00
C ALA A 54 -19.12 -55.85 38.01
N LEU A 55 -18.80 -55.76 36.71
CA LEU A 55 -19.40 -56.57 35.65
C LEU A 55 -19.22 -58.09 35.86
N VAL A 56 -18.07 -58.52 36.41
CA VAL A 56 -17.77 -59.94 36.65
C VAL A 56 -18.33 -60.46 37.99
N THR A 57 -18.45 -59.60 39.01
CA THR A 57 -18.85 -59.99 40.37
C THR A 57 -20.36 -59.97 40.62
N HIS A 58 -21.18 -59.46 39.70
CA HIS A 58 -22.64 -59.55 39.73
C HIS A 58 -23.15 -61.01 39.53
N ARG A 59 -22.96 -61.85 40.57
CA ARG A 59 -23.11 -63.33 40.56
C ARG A 59 -24.48 -63.87 41.01
N ARG A 60 -25.61 -63.19 40.76
CA ARG A 60 -26.92 -63.67 41.28
C ARG A 60 -27.94 -64.19 40.27
N VAL A 61 -27.59 -64.27 38.98
CA VAL A 61 -28.45 -64.90 37.96
C VAL A 61 -27.59 -65.83 37.08
N ARG A 62 -27.97 -67.11 36.96
CA ARG A 62 -27.35 -68.05 36.01
C ARG A 62 -27.52 -67.47 34.59
N GLY A 63 -26.40 -67.19 33.91
CA GLY A 63 -26.37 -66.58 32.58
C GLY A 63 -25.92 -65.11 32.56
N ALA A 64 -26.06 -64.33 33.64
CA ALA A 64 -25.60 -62.94 33.66
C ALA A 64 -24.06 -62.82 33.74
N SER A 65 -23.39 -63.84 34.29
CA SER A 65 -21.92 -63.87 34.45
C SER A 65 -21.15 -63.99 33.14
N THR A 66 -21.73 -64.64 32.12
CA THR A 66 -21.08 -64.77 30.79
C THR A 66 -21.14 -63.43 30.03
N HIS A 67 -22.28 -62.75 30.09
CA HIS A 67 -22.45 -61.42 29.48
C HIS A 67 -21.59 -60.35 30.17
N GLY A 68 -21.49 -60.40 31.51
CA GLY A 68 -20.63 -59.49 32.29
C GLY A 68 -19.13 -59.71 32.03
N LEU A 69 -18.71 -60.97 31.91
CA LEU A 69 -17.34 -61.31 31.51
C LEU A 69 -17.04 -60.84 30.08
N PHE A 70 -17.97 -61.04 29.15
CA PHE A 70 -17.81 -60.58 27.77
C PHE A 70 -17.75 -59.05 27.68
N ALA A 71 -18.62 -58.33 28.40
CA ALA A 71 -18.58 -56.87 28.49
C ALA A 71 -17.24 -56.36 29.07
N ALA A 72 -16.71 -57.02 30.10
CA ALA A 72 -15.42 -56.67 30.70
C ALA A 72 -14.25 -56.91 29.73
N LEU A 73 -14.28 -57.98 28.94
CA LEU A 73 -13.26 -58.26 27.92
C LEU A 73 -13.28 -57.24 26.78
N VAL A 74 -14.46 -56.87 26.29
CA VAL A 74 -14.59 -55.83 25.25
C VAL A 74 -14.18 -54.46 25.79
N LEU A 75 -14.51 -54.14 27.05
CA LEU A 75 -14.05 -52.91 27.70
C LEU A 75 -12.52 -52.87 27.85
N ALA A 76 -11.88 -53.99 28.18
CA ALA A 76 -10.42 -54.08 28.24
C ALA A 76 -9.77 -53.93 26.85
N ALA A 77 -10.40 -54.45 25.79
CA ALA A 77 -9.95 -54.25 24.41
C ALA A 77 -10.12 -52.78 23.95
N ALA A 78 -11.23 -52.14 24.29
CA ALA A 78 -11.46 -50.71 24.06
C ALA A 78 -10.41 -49.87 24.81
N PHE A 79 -10.11 -50.20 26.05
CA PHE A 79 -9.05 -49.55 26.81
C PHE A 79 -7.67 -49.74 26.18
N GLY A 80 -7.33 -50.97 25.76
CA GLY A 80 -6.04 -51.27 25.11
C GLY A 80 -5.83 -50.52 23.80
N THR A 81 -6.89 -50.36 23.00
CA THR A 81 -6.85 -49.56 21.76
C THR A 81 -6.68 -48.06 22.05
N GLY A 82 -7.32 -47.53 23.09
CA GLY A 82 -7.13 -46.14 23.52
C GLY A 82 -5.72 -45.86 24.05
N VAL A 83 -5.14 -46.79 24.82
CA VAL A 83 -3.73 -46.70 25.27
C VAL A 83 -2.77 -46.78 24.09
N ALA A 84 -3.02 -47.67 23.12
CA ALA A 84 -2.20 -47.75 21.92
C ALA A 84 -2.21 -46.43 21.13
N GLN A 85 -3.38 -45.79 20.96
CA GLN A 85 -3.48 -44.46 20.35
C GLN A 85 -2.69 -43.40 21.12
N ALA A 86 -2.81 -43.39 22.46
CA ALA A 86 -2.08 -42.44 23.30
C ALA A 86 -0.55 -42.64 23.22
N LEU A 87 -0.07 -43.89 23.15
CA LEU A 87 1.35 -44.21 23.01
C LEU A 87 1.89 -43.82 21.63
N ILE A 88 1.14 -44.08 20.55
CA ILE A 88 1.53 -43.66 19.19
C ILE A 88 1.61 -42.12 19.12
N ALA A 89 0.63 -41.43 19.71
CA ALA A 89 0.63 -39.98 19.81
C ALA A 89 1.78 -39.44 20.69
N ALA A 90 2.12 -40.12 21.79
CA ALA A 90 3.24 -39.76 22.66
C ALA A 90 4.62 -39.93 21.98
N LEU A 91 4.71 -40.84 21.00
CA LEU A 91 5.89 -41.02 20.15
C LEU A 91 5.98 -39.99 19.00
N GLY A 92 5.02 -39.06 18.91
CA GLY A 92 5.01 -38.00 17.89
C GLY A 92 4.40 -38.41 16.55
N SER A 93 3.73 -39.56 16.47
CA SER A 93 3.08 -40.06 15.27
C SER A 93 1.56 -39.91 15.35
N ALA A 94 0.89 -39.63 14.23
CA ALA A 94 -0.56 -39.67 14.16
C ALA A 94 -1.04 -41.14 14.23
N PRO A 95 -1.98 -41.50 15.14
CA PRO A 95 -2.54 -42.84 15.16
C PRO A 95 -3.31 -43.12 13.86
N PRO A 96 -3.22 -44.34 13.30
CA PRO A 96 -3.90 -44.65 12.04
C PRO A 96 -5.42 -44.66 12.23
N ALA A 97 -6.16 -44.13 11.24
CA ALA A 97 -7.61 -43.94 11.33
C ALA A 97 -8.40 -45.21 11.69
N TRP A 98 -7.96 -46.38 11.20
CA TRP A 98 -8.59 -47.65 11.54
C TRP A 98 -8.56 -47.97 13.04
N LEU A 99 -7.53 -47.51 13.76
CA LEU A 99 -7.38 -47.75 15.20
C LEU A 99 -8.38 -46.93 16.00
N LEU A 100 -8.68 -45.69 15.56
CA LEU A 100 -9.76 -44.87 16.11
C LEU A 100 -11.12 -45.51 15.87
N THR A 101 -11.38 -45.97 14.65
CA THR A 101 -12.63 -46.68 14.31
C THR A 101 -12.82 -47.91 15.18
N VAL A 102 -11.77 -48.71 15.38
CA VAL A 102 -11.82 -49.88 16.27
C VAL A 102 -12.05 -49.47 17.72
N HIS A 103 -11.41 -48.40 18.21
CA HIS A 103 -11.60 -47.90 19.57
C HIS A 103 -13.04 -47.44 19.83
N LEU A 104 -13.63 -46.68 18.89
CA LEU A 104 -15.02 -46.21 18.96
C LEU A 104 -16.01 -47.38 18.88
N ALA A 105 -15.79 -48.32 17.96
CA ALA A 105 -16.63 -49.51 17.83
C ALA A 105 -16.58 -50.39 19.09
N ALA A 106 -15.39 -50.68 19.61
CA ALA A 106 -15.21 -51.46 20.83
C ALA A 106 -15.83 -50.78 22.05
N SER A 107 -15.70 -49.45 22.16
CA SER A 107 -16.32 -48.67 23.24
C SER A 107 -17.84 -48.69 23.17
N GLY A 108 -18.42 -48.53 21.97
CA GLY A 108 -19.87 -48.64 21.75
C GLY A 108 -20.42 -50.02 22.10
N VAL A 109 -19.73 -51.09 21.68
CA VAL A 109 -20.10 -52.47 22.02
C VAL A 109 -19.98 -52.72 23.53
N ALA A 110 -18.91 -52.25 24.18
CA ALA A 110 -18.74 -52.37 25.63
C ALA A 110 -19.86 -51.68 26.42
N ILE A 111 -20.25 -50.45 26.02
CA ILE A 111 -21.35 -49.70 26.64
C ILE A 111 -22.68 -50.42 26.42
N GLY A 112 -22.96 -50.89 25.21
CA GLY A 112 -24.18 -51.63 24.89
C GLY A 112 -24.31 -52.92 25.71
N LEU A 113 -23.23 -53.71 25.78
CA LEU A 113 -23.18 -54.94 26.58
C LEU A 113 -23.31 -54.67 28.09
N ALA A 114 -22.70 -53.60 28.60
CA ALA A 114 -22.85 -53.18 29.98
C ALA A 114 -24.31 -52.74 30.28
N GLY A 115 -24.96 -52.04 29.34
CA GLY A 115 -26.37 -51.67 29.43
C GLY A 115 -27.29 -52.90 29.48
N VAL A 116 -27.09 -53.86 28.59
CA VAL A 116 -27.81 -55.14 28.59
C VAL A 116 -27.56 -55.91 29.89
N HIS A 117 -26.32 -55.99 30.36
CA HIS A 117 -25.97 -56.62 31.63
C HIS A 117 -26.71 -55.97 32.81
N LEU A 118 -26.81 -54.64 32.85
CA LEU A 118 -27.56 -53.90 33.88
C LEU A 118 -29.09 -54.09 33.78
N LEU A 119 -29.63 -54.31 32.59
CA LEU A 119 -31.06 -54.59 32.39
C LEU A 119 -31.44 -56.02 32.81
N LEU A 120 -30.53 -56.98 32.65
CA LEU A 120 -30.74 -58.40 32.97
C LEU A 120 -30.47 -58.76 34.44
N ILE A 121 -29.86 -57.87 35.23
CA ILE A 121 -29.68 -58.08 36.67
C ILE A 121 -31.03 -57.97 37.39
N ASP A 122 -31.35 -59.01 38.18
CA ASP A 122 -32.60 -59.11 38.95
C ASP A 122 -32.81 -57.88 39.88
N ARG A 123 -33.93 -57.18 39.66
CA ARG A 123 -34.34 -55.96 40.39
C ARG A 123 -34.99 -56.25 41.75
N SER A 124 -35.02 -57.51 42.18
CA SER A 124 -35.74 -57.98 43.39
C SER A 124 -35.20 -57.49 44.74
N THR A 125 -34.00 -56.92 44.80
CA THR A 125 -33.44 -56.40 46.07
C THR A 125 -33.55 -54.88 46.19
N ALA A 126 -34.00 -54.38 47.36
CA ALA A 126 -34.19 -52.96 47.65
C ALA A 126 -32.93 -52.08 47.41
N ARG A 127 -31.74 -52.69 47.40
CA ARG A 127 -30.45 -52.06 47.11
C ARG A 127 -30.25 -51.78 45.61
N VAL A 128 -30.74 -52.67 44.73
CA VAL A 128 -30.69 -52.51 43.26
C VAL A 128 -31.74 -51.51 42.77
N ARG A 129 -32.91 -51.46 43.41
CA ARG A 129 -33.95 -50.43 43.16
C ARG A 129 -33.47 -49.00 43.41
N ARG A 130 -32.52 -48.82 44.34
CA ARG A 130 -31.91 -47.52 44.67
C ARG A 130 -30.85 -47.09 43.65
N ILE A 131 -30.14 -48.05 43.04
CA ILE A 131 -29.13 -47.82 41.99
C ILE A 131 -29.80 -47.62 40.62
N GLY A 132 -30.86 -48.38 40.31
CA GLY A 132 -31.65 -48.24 39.08
C GLY A 132 -32.41 -46.91 38.95
N ARG A 133 -32.61 -46.18 40.07
CA ARG A 133 -33.16 -44.80 40.05
C ARG A 133 -32.18 -43.78 39.46
N TRP A 134 -30.88 -44.05 39.50
CA TRP A 134 -29.83 -43.17 38.99
C TRP A 134 -29.26 -43.62 37.65
N SER A 135 -29.52 -44.85 37.21
CA SER A 135 -29.01 -45.37 35.93
C SER A 135 -29.62 -44.69 34.71
N LEU A 136 -30.92 -44.38 34.72
CA LEU A 136 -31.56 -43.65 33.62
C LEU A 136 -31.13 -42.17 33.58
N PRO A 137 -31.08 -41.42 34.71
CA PRO A 137 -30.48 -40.10 34.76
C PRO A 137 -29.00 -40.06 34.33
N ALA A 138 -28.20 -41.06 34.71
CA ALA A 138 -26.78 -41.13 34.33
C ALA A 138 -26.59 -41.40 32.82
N VAL A 139 -27.42 -42.27 32.23
CA VAL A 139 -27.42 -42.50 30.78
C VAL A 139 -27.93 -41.26 30.03
N LEU A 140 -29.00 -40.62 30.51
CA LEU A 140 -29.51 -39.37 29.93
C LEU A 140 -28.51 -38.21 30.07
N ALA A 141 -27.80 -38.11 31.20
CA ALA A 141 -26.72 -37.14 31.39
C ALA A 141 -25.51 -37.45 30.49
N GLY A 142 -25.20 -38.72 30.25
CA GLY A 142 -24.20 -39.15 29.28
C GLY A 142 -24.59 -38.76 27.85
N VAL A 143 -25.82 -39.06 27.43
CA VAL A 143 -26.34 -38.70 26.09
C VAL A 143 -26.45 -37.19 25.91
N LEU A 144 -26.91 -36.46 26.93
CA LEU A 144 -26.93 -35.00 26.91
C LEU A 144 -25.51 -34.45 26.85
N GLY A 145 -24.56 -35.03 27.59
CA GLY A 145 -23.13 -34.72 27.50
C GLY A 145 -22.57 -34.93 26.10
N VAL A 146 -22.93 -36.04 25.43
CA VAL A 146 -22.59 -36.32 24.02
C VAL A 146 -23.16 -35.23 23.10
N ALA A 147 -24.45 -34.94 23.21
CA ALA A 147 -25.11 -33.96 22.36
C ALA A 147 -24.58 -32.53 22.58
N THR A 148 -24.26 -32.16 23.83
CA THR A 148 -23.75 -30.83 24.18
C THR A 148 -22.31 -30.67 23.69
N ALA A 149 -21.47 -31.70 23.84
CA ALA A 149 -20.08 -31.67 23.36
C ALA A 149 -20.00 -31.76 21.83
N ALA A 150 -20.85 -32.56 21.18
CA ALA A 150 -20.99 -32.55 19.71
C ALA A 150 -21.50 -31.19 19.22
N GLY A 151 -22.45 -30.57 19.93
CA GLY A 151 -22.91 -29.21 19.66
C GLY A 151 -21.83 -28.15 19.84
N ALA A 152 -20.99 -28.26 20.87
CA ALA A 152 -19.87 -27.35 21.12
C ALA A 152 -18.74 -27.51 20.08
N ALA A 153 -18.39 -28.75 19.70
CA ALA A 153 -17.41 -29.00 18.64
C ALA A 153 -17.91 -28.51 17.27
N TRP A 154 -19.20 -28.75 16.97
CA TRP A 154 -19.87 -28.22 15.79
C TRP A 154 -19.94 -26.68 15.80
N TRP A 155 -20.13 -26.07 16.97
CA TRP A 155 -20.12 -24.61 17.14
C TRP A 155 -18.73 -24.02 16.90
N VAL A 156 -17.67 -24.56 17.52
CA VAL A 156 -16.29 -24.08 17.34
C VAL A 156 -15.86 -24.14 15.88
N ALA A 157 -16.10 -25.27 15.19
CA ALA A 157 -15.80 -25.42 13.77
C ALA A 157 -16.56 -24.42 12.86
N ARG A 158 -17.68 -23.85 13.33
CA ARG A 158 -18.44 -22.80 12.64
C ARG A 158 -18.08 -21.38 13.04
N VAL A 159 -17.40 -21.17 14.16
CA VAL A 159 -16.94 -19.82 14.57
C VAL A 159 -15.72 -19.41 13.75
N ASP A 160 -14.86 -20.37 13.39
CA ASP A 160 -13.63 -20.07 12.65
C ASP A 160 -13.91 -19.82 11.16
N ALA A 161 -14.91 -20.49 10.58
CA ALA A 161 -15.30 -20.38 9.17
C ALA A 161 -16.66 -19.68 9.00
N LEU A 162 -16.65 -18.57 8.27
CA LEU A 162 -17.84 -17.81 7.89
C LEU A 162 -18.33 -18.24 6.50
N PRO A 163 -19.66 -18.28 6.27
CA PRO A 163 -20.18 -18.38 4.91
C PRO A 163 -19.82 -17.12 4.10
N ALA A 164 -19.95 -17.20 2.78
CA ALA A 164 -19.85 -16.03 1.94
C ALA A 164 -20.85 -14.95 2.39
N PRO A 165 -20.42 -13.67 2.49
CA PRO A 165 -21.34 -12.59 2.77
C PRO A 165 -22.47 -12.51 1.74
N ASP A 166 -23.65 -12.08 2.17
CA ASP A 166 -24.79 -11.88 1.27
C ASP A 166 -24.44 -10.84 0.20
N GLY A 167 -24.60 -11.21 -1.08
CA GLY A 167 -24.29 -10.32 -2.20
C GLY A 167 -22.80 -10.17 -2.53
N TYR A 168 -21.92 -11.01 -1.98
CA TYR A 168 -20.48 -10.98 -2.27
C TYR A 168 -20.17 -11.10 -3.77
N SER A 169 -19.44 -10.12 -4.30
CA SER A 169 -19.09 -9.98 -5.70
C SER A 169 -17.78 -10.70 -6.03
N GLN A 170 -17.79 -11.49 -7.11
CA GLN A 170 -16.60 -12.21 -7.62
C GLN A 170 -16.38 -11.93 -9.10
N PRO A 171 -15.92 -10.70 -9.45
CA PRO A 171 -15.74 -10.31 -10.85
C PRO A 171 -14.44 -10.86 -11.48
N PHE A 172 -13.54 -11.44 -10.68
CA PHE A 172 -12.25 -11.96 -11.13
C PHE A 172 -12.19 -13.49 -11.00
N GLU A 173 -11.58 -14.15 -11.98
CA GLU A 173 -11.29 -15.59 -11.91
C GLU A 173 -10.22 -15.90 -10.85
N GLY A 174 -10.30 -17.09 -10.23
CA GLY A 174 -9.34 -17.52 -9.20
C GLY A 174 -9.92 -17.74 -7.80
N GLY A 175 -11.22 -17.54 -7.63
CA GLY A 175 -11.94 -17.79 -6.37
C GLY A 175 -12.26 -16.50 -5.59
N PRO A 176 -12.75 -16.62 -4.34
CA PRO A 176 -13.33 -15.48 -3.61
C PRO A 176 -12.32 -14.36 -3.29
N PHE A 177 -11.03 -14.65 -3.28
CA PHE A 177 -9.97 -13.69 -2.95
C PHE A 177 -9.28 -13.09 -4.18
N ALA A 178 -9.64 -13.53 -5.38
CA ALA A 178 -9.08 -13.00 -6.61
C ALA A 178 -9.32 -11.48 -6.72
N PRO A 179 -8.36 -10.70 -7.26
CA PRO A 179 -7.12 -11.14 -7.94
C PRO A 179 -5.92 -11.47 -7.03
N SER A 180 -6.08 -11.55 -5.71
CA SER A 180 -5.03 -12.15 -4.86
C SER A 180 -4.97 -13.67 -5.06
N ALA A 181 -3.76 -14.22 -5.01
CA ALA A 181 -3.51 -15.65 -5.09
C ALA A 181 -3.57 -16.37 -3.72
N VAL A 182 -4.03 -15.70 -2.66
CA VAL A 182 -4.17 -16.32 -1.34
C VAL A 182 -5.26 -17.39 -1.35
N THR A 183 -5.05 -18.47 -0.62
CA THR A 183 -6.00 -19.60 -0.53
C THR A 183 -6.13 -20.11 0.89
N LEU A 184 -7.27 -20.74 1.17
CA LEU A 184 -7.48 -21.55 2.38
C LEU A 184 -7.29 -23.02 2.01
N VAL A 185 -6.35 -23.71 2.67
CA VAL A 185 -5.94 -25.09 2.33
C VAL A 185 -7.01 -26.12 2.73
N ASP A 186 -7.62 -25.93 3.89
CA ASP A 186 -8.59 -26.86 4.48
C ASP A 186 -10.04 -26.32 4.43
N GLY A 187 -10.24 -25.19 3.73
CA GLY A 187 -11.55 -24.57 3.57
C GLY A 187 -12.35 -25.16 2.41
N ALA A 188 -13.66 -25.30 2.59
CA ALA A 188 -14.56 -25.53 1.46
C ALA A 188 -14.54 -24.29 0.53
N GLU A 189 -14.73 -24.51 -0.76
CA GLU A 189 -14.77 -23.45 -1.77
C GLU A 189 -15.82 -22.38 -1.38
N GLY A 190 -15.41 -21.11 -1.27
CA GLY A 190 -16.27 -20.00 -0.84
C GLY A 190 -16.37 -19.76 0.67
N GLN A 191 -15.54 -20.41 1.49
CA GLN A 191 -15.42 -20.11 2.94
C GLN A 191 -14.53 -18.90 3.22
N PHE A 192 -14.88 -18.18 4.28
CA PHE A 192 -14.17 -17.02 4.83
C PHE A 192 -13.76 -17.31 6.28
N LEU A 193 -12.83 -16.53 6.83
CA LEU A 193 -12.38 -16.67 8.22
C LEU A 193 -12.89 -15.54 9.09
N HIS A 194 -13.27 -15.85 10.34
CA HIS A 194 -13.54 -14.81 11.32
C HIS A 194 -12.24 -14.01 11.62
N PRO A 195 -12.25 -12.66 11.66
CA PRO A 195 -11.03 -11.85 11.82
C PRO A 195 -10.16 -12.22 13.04
N ALA A 196 -10.81 -12.62 14.14
CA ALA A 196 -10.13 -13.04 15.37
C ALA A 196 -9.24 -14.30 15.23
N VAL A 197 -9.40 -15.07 14.13
CA VAL A 197 -8.60 -16.27 13.86
C VAL A 197 -7.15 -15.90 13.50
N LEU A 198 -6.94 -14.77 12.83
CA LEU A 198 -5.62 -14.34 12.36
C LEU A 198 -5.11 -13.06 13.04
N ALA A 199 -5.95 -12.36 13.80
CA ALA A 199 -5.57 -11.20 14.60
C ALA A 199 -5.08 -11.59 16.01
N GLY A 200 -4.74 -10.60 16.83
CA GLY A 200 -4.36 -10.77 18.22
C GLY A 200 -2.87 -11.05 18.44
N SER A 201 -2.00 -10.60 17.55
CA SER A 201 -0.55 -10.89 17.59
C SER A 201 0.12 -10.56 18.93
N MET A 202 -0.35 -9.54 19.65
CA MET A 202 0.18 -9.18 20.97
C MET A 202 -0.03 -10.26 22.04
N ALA A 203 -0.96 -11.19 21.83
CA ALA A 203 -1.11 -12.36 22.70
C ALA A 203 0.12 -13.27 22.67
N CYS A 204 0.84 -13.34 21.54
CA CYS A 204 2.08 -14.09 21.41
C CYS A 204 3.19 -13.52 22.32
N GLY A 205 3.17 -12.20 22.56
CA GLY A 205 4.15 -11.47 23.37
C GLY A 205 4.24 -11.93 24.83
N ARG A 206 3.28 -12.71 25.35
CA ARG A 206 3.36 -13.30 26.70
C ARG A 206 4.51 -14.30 26.85
N CYS A 207 4.90 -14.98 25.77
CA CYS A 207 6.02 -15.93 25.72
C CYS A 207 7.09 -15.54 24.67
N HIS A 208 6.82 -14.52 23.86
CA HIS A 208 7.63 -14.06 22.75
C HIS A 208 7.76 -12.53 22.79
N GLU A 209 8.11 -11.99 23.95
CA GLU A 209 8.07 -10.54 24.22
C GLU A 209 8.96 -9.77 23.24
N GLN A 210 10.20 -10.23 23.05
CA GLN A 210 11.15 -9.58 22.15
C GLN A 210 10.68 -9.69 20.69
N ILE A 211 10.25 -10.88 20.26
CA ILE A 211 9.72 -11.09 18.91
C ILE A 211 8.50 -10.20 18.64
N ALA A 212 7.57 -10.10 19.58
CA ALA A 212 6.37 -9.27 19.45
C ALA A 212 6.71 -7.79 19.35
N GLN A 213 7.68 -7.33 20.15
CA GLN A 213 8.19 -5.96 20.06
C GLN A 213 8.84 -5.70 18.68
N GLU A 214 9.72 -6.59 18.24
CA GLU A 214 10.39 -6.48 16.95
C GLU A 214 9.41 -6.41 15.78
N TRP A 215 8.40 -7.29 15.77
CA TRP A 215 7.33 -7.26 14.78
C TRP A 215 6.53 -5.96 14.84
N SER A 216 6.16 -5.50 16.06
CA SER A 216 5.35 -4.30 16.25
C SER A 216 6.00 -3.03 15.69
N GLU A 217 7.32 -3.02 15.58
CA GLU A 217 8.08 -1.90 15.02
C GLU A 217 8.37 -2.05 13.50
N SER A 218 8.01 -3.19 12.90
CA SER A 218 8.35 -3.56 11.53
C SER A 218 7.31 -3.12 10.48
N MET A 219 7.71 -3.01 9.21
CA MET A 219 6.77 -2.70 8.14
C MET A 219 5.73 -3.79 7.87
N HIS A 220 5.94 -5.03 8.34
CA HIS A 220 4.91 -6.06 8.27
C HIS A 220 3.72 -5.73 9.17
N ARG A 221 3.96 -5.17 10.36
CA ARG A 221 2.89 -4.65 11.22
C ARG A 221 2.16 -3.47 10.59
N TYR A 222 2.88 -2.58 9.93
CA TYR A 222 2.33 -1.36 9.33
C TYR A 222 1.85 -1.54 7.88
N SER A 223 1.88 -2.76 7.34
CA SER A 223 1.55 -3.00 5.92
C SER A 223 0.14 -2.57 5.56
N ALA A 224 -0.79 -2.58 6.53
CA ALA A 224 -2.18 -2.15 6.38
C ALA A 224 -2.41 -0.67 6.72
N THR A 225 -1.60 -0.10 7.62
CA THR A 225 -1.86 1.21 8.24
C THR A 225 -0.89 2.30 7.81
N ASP A 226 0.12 1.98 6.99
CA ASP A 226 0.99 2.97 6.37
C ASP A 226 0.15 3.92 5.50
N PRO A 227 0.17 5.24 5.77
CA PRO A 227 -0.70 6.19 5.10
C PRO A 227 -0.41 6.28 3.59
N HIS A 228 0.86 6.15 3.19
CA HIS A 228 1.26 6.18 1.78
C HIS A 228 0.68 4.99 1.00
N VAL A 229 0.66 3.80 1.60
CA VAL A 229 0.01 2.61 1.02
C VAL A 229 -1.51 2.71 1.04
N ALA A 230 -2.12 3.03 2.19
CA ALA A 230 -3.57 2.99 2.37
C ALA A 230 -4.32 3.93 1.42
N ILE A 231 -3.78 5.12 1.17
CA ILE A 231 -4.38 6.05 0.20
C ILE A 231 -4.19 5.56 -1.23
N GLY A 232 -3.02 5.01 -1.58
CA GLY A 232 -2.80 4.40 -2.90
C GLY A 232 -3.80 3.28 -3.20
N ILE A 233 -4.09 2.42 -2.21
CA ILE A 233 -5.11 1.36 -2.33
C ILE A 233 -6.51 1.96 -2.52
N ARG A 234 -6.89 3.00 -1.76
CA ARG A 234 -8.19 3.66 -1.93
C ARG A 234 -8.35 4.29 -3.31
N TRP A 235 -7.29 4.90 -3.83
CA TRP A 235 -7.28 5.44 -5.19
C TRP A 235 -7.42 4.33 -6.23
N PHE A 236 -6.66 3.24 -6.06
CA PHE A 236 -6.75 2.07 -6.93
C PHE A 236 -8.17 1.46 -6.94
N GLN A 237 -8.80 1.31 -5.78
CA GLN A 237 -10.17 0.81 -5.66
C GLN A 237 -11.19 1.75 -6.30
N ARG A 238 -10.99 3.06 -6.21
CA ARG A 238 -11.86 4.04 -6.85
C ARG A 238 -11.88 3.89 -8.36
N ASP A 239 -10.70 3.71 -8.97
CA ASP A 239 -10.57 3.64 -10.43
C ASP A 239 -10.93 2.26 -11.00
N ASN A 240 -10.77 1.20 -10.20
CA ASN A 240 -10.87 -0.19 -10.67
C ASN A 240 -11.97 -1.04 -9.98
N GLY A 241 -12.70 -0.47 -9.02
CA GLY A 241 -13.66 -1.19 -8.18
C GLY A 241 -13.06 -1.69 -6.86
N VAL A 242 -13.91 -1.86 -5.85
CA VAL A 242 -13.49 -2.28 -4.49
C VAL A 242 -12.85 -3.67 -4.52
N GLU A 243 -13.43 -4.57 -5.32
CA GLU A 243 -12.99 -5.95 -5.51
C GLU A 243 -11.57 -6.03 -6.07
N ALA A 244 -11.18 -5.08 -6.94
CA ALA A 244 -9.81 -5.00 -7.45
C ALA A 244 -8.79 -4.80 -6.32
N GLY A 245 -9.20 -4.13 -5.22
CA GLY A 245 -8.38 -3.92 -4.03
C GLY A 245 -7.93 -5.21 -3.33
N ARG A 246 -8.56 -6.36 -3.62
CA ARG A 246 -8.10 -7.67 -3.12
C ARG A 246 -6.67 -7.98 -3.58
N PHE A 247 -6.27 -7.47 -4.76
CA PHE A 247 -4.88 -7.51 -5.26
C PHE A 247 -3.88 -7.02 -4.23
N CYS A 248 -4.17 -5.88 -3.61
CA CYS A 248 -3.30 -5.26 -2.61
C CYS A 248 -3.46 -5.94 -1.25
N ALA A 249 -4.71 -6.26 -0.88
CA ALA A 249 -5.04 -6.80 0.44
C ALA A 249 -4.34 -8.13 0.73
N GLY A 250 -4.08 -8.97 -0.27
CA GLY A 250 -3.34 -10.23 -0.10
C GLY A 250 -1.96 -10.08 0.51
N CYS A 251 -1.24 -8.99 0.21
CA CYS A 251 0.10 -8.71 0.73
C CYS A 251 0.11 -7.67 1.84
N HIS A 252 -0.89 -6.79 1.91
CA HIS A 252 -0.90 -5.65 2.82
C HIS A 252 -1.86 -5.81 3.99
N ASN A 253 -3.01 -6.46 3.79
CA ASN A 253 -4.03 -6.62 4.81
C ASN A 253 -4.84 -7.93 4.63
N PRO A 254 -4.24 -9.11 4.90
CA PRO A 254 -4.88 -10.39 4.57
C PRO A 254 -6.06 -10.73 5.46
N ILE A 255 -6.11 -10.19 6.69
CA ILE A 255 -7.18 -10.45 7.65
C ILE A 255 -8.56 -10.03 7.10
N PRO A 256 -8.79 -8.77 6.69
CA PRO A 256 -10.07 -8.37 6.08
C PRO A 256 -10.33 -9.05 4.74
N LEU A 257 -9.29 -9.37 3.95
CA LEU A 257 -9.47 -10.12 2.71
C LEU A 257 -10.10 -11.49 2.98
N LEU A 258 -9.52 -12.24 3.92
CA LEU A 258 -9.96 -13.58 4.28
C LEU A 258 -11.29 -13.57 5.04
N ALA A 259 -11.65 -12.45 5.65
CA ALA A 259 -12.96 -12.23 6.26
C ALA A 259 -14.06 -11.77 5.27
N GLY A 260 -13.72 -11.54 4.00
CA GLY A 260 -14.68 -11.13 2.97
C GLY A 260 -15.10 -9.67 3.08
N ALA A 261 -14.27 -8.83 3.72
CA ALA A 261 -14.55 -7.41 3.96
C ALA A 261 -14.12 -6.49 2.79
N ILE A 262 -13.44 -7.02 1.76
CA ILE A 262 -13.01 -6.27 0.58
C ILE A 262 -14.02 -6.50 -0.56
N ASP A 263 -15.22 -5.95 -0.39
CA ASP A 263 -16.35 -6.12 -1.32
C ASP A 263 -17.37 -4.97 -1.21
N PRO A 264 -17.96 -4.47 -2.31
CA PRO A 264 -18.96 -3.39 -2.24
C PRO A 264 -20.12 -3.65 -1.28
N ALA A 265 -20.54 -4.91 -1.09
CA ALA A 265 -21.64 -5.29 -0.21
C ALA A 265 -21.26 -5.29 1.28
N THR A 266 -19.97 -5.41 1.61
CA THR A 266 -19.49 -5.57 2.99
C THR A 266 -18.50 -4.49 3.42
N THR A 267 -18.18 -3.56 2.52
CA THR A 267 -17.19 -2.52 2.77
C THR A 267 -17.73 -1.48 3.76
N HIS A 268 -17.44 -1.74 5.03
CA HIS A 268 -17.52 -0.78 6.12
C HIS A 268 -16.10 -0.67 6.70
N PHE A 269 -15.23 0.12 6.06
CA PHE A 269 -13.87 0.32 6.54
C PHE A 269 -13.87 1.21 7.80
N GLU A 270 -13.89 0.61 8.98
CA GLU A 270 -13.47 1.28 10.22
C GLU A 270 -11.97 1.04 10.44
N VAL A 271 -11.13 1.84 9.78
CA VAL A 271 -9.70 1.98 10.13
C VAL A 271 -9.63 2.37 11.61
N GLY A 272 -8.86 1.64 12.42
CA GLY A 272 -8.85 1.83 13.88
C GLY A 272 -9.53 0.72 14.69
N THR A 273 -10.06 -0.32 14.05
CA THR A 273 -10.58 -1.50 14.74
C THR A 273 -9.52 -2.61 14.79
N SER A 274 -9.31 -3.17 15.98
CA SER A 274 -8.12 -3.97 16.33
C SER A 274 -7.72 -5.10 15.34
N PRO A 275 -8.63 -5.87 14.72
CA PRO A 275 -8.23 -6.94 13.78
C PRO A 275 -7.77 -6.43 12.41
N HIS A 276 -8.22 -5.24 12.00
CA HIS A 276 -8.01 -4.71 10.65
C HIS A 276 -6.70 -3.93 10.49
N ASP A 277 -6.09 -3.55 11.61
CA ASP A 277 -4.89 -2.72 11.65
C ASP A 277 -3.60 -3.53 11.81
N GLU A 278 -3.64 -4.85 12.05
CA GLU A 278 -2.44 -5.65 12.34
C GLU A 278 -1.54 -5.92 11.12
N GLY A 279 -2.00 -5.66 9.90
CA GLY A 279 -1.22 -5.92 8.69
C GLY A 279 -0.89 -7.39 8.52
N ILE A 280 0.38 -7.70 8.26
CA ILE A 280 0.90 -9.07 8.29
C ILE A 280 1.12 -9.48 9.74
N SER A 281 0.08 -10.06 10.35
CA SER A 281 0.08 -10.54 11.73
C SER A 281 0.98 -11.77 11.93
N CYS A 282 1.25 -12.14 13.18
CA CYS A 282 1.96 -13.38 13.49
C CYS A 282 1.27 -14.59 12.83
N LEU A 283 -0.05 -14.68 12.95
CA LEU A 283 -0.80 -15.83 12.45
C LEU A 283 -0.94 -15.84 10.93
N VAL A 284 -0.88 -14.70 10.23
CA VAL A 284 -0.80 -14.70 8.76
C VAL A 284 0.42 -15.48 8.27
N CYS A 285 1.59 -15.28 8.88
CA CYS A 285 2.80 -16.02 8.51
C CYS A 285 2.81 -17.44 9.10
N HIS A 286 2.51 -17.58 10.40
CA HIS A 286 2.61 -18.87 11.09
C HIS A 286 1.50 -19.87 10.73
N ALA A 287 0.40 -19.42 10.09
CA ALA A 287 -0.64 -20.26 9.51
C ALA A 287 -0.39 -20.62 8.03
N ALA A 288 0.65 -20.07 7.40
CA ALA A 288 1.01 -20.40 6.02
C ALA A 288 1.61 -21.81 5.97
N THR A 289 0.79 -22.80 5.61
CA THR A 289 1.20 -24.20 5.47
C THR A 289 1.72 -24.49 4.06
N GLN A 290 1.35 -23.67 3.08
CA GLN A 290 1.83 -23.74 1.71
C GLN A 290 2.32 -22.37 1.22
N ALA A 291 3.40 -22.37 0.46
CA ALA A 291 3.89 -21.23 -0.28
C ALA A 291 4.52 -21.73 -1.58
N GLY A 292 4.28 -21.01 -2.67
CA GLY A 292 4.75 -21.43 -3.98
C GLY A 292 4.01 -20.74 -5.11
N PRO A 293 4.19 -21.21 -6.36
CA PRO A 293 3.44 -20.69 -7.50
C PRO A 293 1.93 -20.75 -7.27
N SER A 294 1.23 -19.71 -7.70
CA SER A 294 -0.23 -19.69 -7.80
C SER A 294 -0.75 -20.82 -8.70
N ARG A 295 -2.08 -21.00 -8.77
CA ARG A 295 -2.72 -21.98 -9.67
C ARG A 295 -2.29 -21.81 -11.14
N ASP A 296 -1.93 -20.60 -11.54
CA ASP A 296 -1.47 -20.28 -12.90
C ASP A 296 0.03 -20.53 -13.11
N GLY A 297 0.71 -21.15 -12.13
CA GLY A 297 2.13 -21.52 -12.21
C GLY A 297 3.10 -20.36 -12.00
N VAL A 298 2.61 -19.18 -11.60
CA VAL A 298 3.45 -18.00 -11.34
C VAL A 298 3.48 -17.71 -9.85
N MET A 299 4.69 -17.56 -9.32
CA MET A 299 4.90 -17.17 -7.93
C MET A 299 4.64 -15.66 -7.77
N GLY A 300 3.89 -15.27 -6.74
CA GLY A 300 3.63 -13.86 -6.39
C GLY A 300 2.16 -13.55 -6.07
N ASN A 301 1.85 -12.27 -5.86
CA ASN A 301 0.50 -11.76 -5.59
C ASN A 301 -0.21 -12.42 -4.38
N ALA A 302 0.56 -12.67 -3.32
CA ALA A 302 0.20 -13.40 -2.12
C ALA A 302 -0.21 -14.86 -2.36
N SER A 303 0.55 -15.59 -3.19
CA SER A 303 0.38 -17.03 -3.42
C SER A 303 0.73 -17.88 -2.17
N LEU A 304 -0.08 -17.74 -1.13
CA LEU A 304 0.01 -18.38 0.17
C LEU A 304 -1.21 -19.29 0.38
N GLY A 305 -0.96 -20.49 0.89
CA GLY A 305 -2.00 -21.38 1.39
C GLY A 305 -2.03 -21.33 2.91
N LEU A 306 -3.11 -20.79 3.46
CA LEU A 306 -3.31 -20.65 4.89
C LEU A 306 -4.22 -21.77 5.41
N THR A 307 -3.84 -22.37 6.53
CA THR A 307 -4.72 -23.25 7.30
C THR A 307 -5.17 -22.49 8.54
N ALA A 308 -6.47 -22.41 8.80
CA ALA A 308 -6.97 -21.74 10.01
C ALA A 308 -6.27 -22.33 11.25
N PRO A 309 -5.51 -21.53 12.02
CA PRO A 309 -4.85 -22.03 13.22
C PRO A 309 -5.92 -22.52 14.19
N ALA A 310 -5.73 -23.72 14.73
CA ALA A 310 -6.63 -24.33 15.69
C ALA A 310 -6.53 -23.63 17.06
N LEU A 311 -7.01 -22.40 17.17
CA LEU A 311 -6.98 -21.62 18.40
C LEU A 311 -8.42 -21.21 18.75
N PRO A 312 -9.04 -21.82 19.78
CA PRO A 312 -10.40 -21.46 20.15
C PRO A 312 -10.42 -20.02 20.69
N PRO A 313 -11.18 -19.08 20.09
CA PRO A 313 -11.27 -17.71 20.55
C PRO A 313 -11.89 -17.55 21.95
N THR A 314 -12.37 -18.63 22.56
CA THR A 314 -13.12 -18.63 23.82
C THR A 314 -12.35 -19.20 25.03
N THR A 315 -11.09 -19.62 24.86
CA THR A 315 -10.30 -20.18 25.98
C THR A 315 -9.70 -19.04 26.82
N PRO A 316 -9.87 -19.02 28.15
CA PRO A 316 -9.22 -18.03 29.01
C PRO A 316 -7.69 -18.02 28.80
N PRO A 317 -7.05 -16.84 28.65
CA PRO A 317 -5.62 -16.74 28.35
C PRO A 317 -4.72 -17.52 29.31
N SER A 318 -5.04 -17.51 30.61
CA SER A 318 -4.29 -18.24 31.64
C SER A 318 -4.30 -19.76 31.47
N LEU A 319 -5.41 -20.33 30.98
CA LEU A 319 -5.50 -21.75 30.69
C LEU A 319 -4.74 -22.09 29.40
N TYR A 320 -4.85 -21.24 28.38
CA TYR A 320 -4.12 -21.39 27.13
C TYR A 320 -2.59 -21.36 27.34
N ASP A 321 -2.09 -20.40 28.10
CA ASP A 321 -0.66 -20.27 28.40
C ASP A 321 -0.14 -21.47 29.20
N ALA A 322 -0.90 -21.92 30.21
CA ALA A 322 -0.57 -23.12 30.97
C ALA A 322 -0.45 -24.36 30.07
N PHE A 323 -1.25 -24.45 29.00
CA PHE A 323 -1.20 -25.55 28.05
C PHE A 323 0.02 -25.49 27.13
N ILE A 324 0.43 -24.30 26.68
CA ILE A 324 1.69 -24.13 25.93
C ILE A 324 2.88 -24.53 26.81
N HIS A 325 2.89 -24.12 28.08
CA HIS A 325 3.96 -24.50 29.01
C HIS A 325 3.99 -26.01 29.30
N PHE A 326 2.84 -26.68 29.27
CA PHE A 326 2.75 -28.13 29.49
C PHE A 326 3.34 -28.94 28.31
N ASP A 327 3.06 -28.55 27.06
CA ASP A 327 3.63 -29.20 25.86
C ASP A 327 4.14 -28.16 24.84
N PRO A 328 5.31 -27.56 25.10
CA PRO A 328 5.89 -26.55 24.23
C PRO A 328 6.33 -27.14 22.87
N ARG A 329 6.56 -28.46 22.79
CA ARG A 329 6.97 -29.12 21.54
C ARG A 329 5.82 -29.13 20.53
N ARG A 330 4.60 -29.46 20.96
CA ARG A 330 3.42 -29.42 20.08
C ARG A 330 3.14 -28.02 19.57
N HIS A 331 3.22 -27.02 20.45
CA HIS A 331 3.09 -25.62 20.07
C HIS A 331 4.14 -25.23 19.02
N ALA A 332 5.41 -25.59 19.24
CA ALA A 332 6.49 -25.30 18.28
C ALA A 332 6.30 -25.97 16.92
N VAL A 333 5.75 -27.20 16.86
CA VAL A 333 5.46 -27.88 15.59
C VAL A 333 4.29 -27.21 14.86
N ALA A 334 3.22 -26.88 15.58
CA ALA A 334 2.04 -26.22 15.01
C ALA A 334 2.36 -24.82 14.47
N MET A 335 3.24 -24.07 15.16
CA MET A 335 3.64 -22.72 14.76
C MET A 335 4.85 -22.68 13.82
N ALA A 336 5.43 -23.81 13.43
CA ALA A 336 6.59 -23.83 12.53
C ALA A 336 6.38 -24.70 11.28
N PRO A 337 5.32 -24.43 10.48
CA PRO A 337 5.05 -25.20 9.27
C PRO A 337 6.24 -25.15 8.31
N ALA A 338 6.33 -26.17 7.43
CA ALA A 338 7.47 -26.32 6.54
C ALA A 338 7.67 -25.11 5.63
N ALA A 339 6.59 -24.45 5.20
CA ALA A 339 6.65 -23.25 4.35
C ALA A 339 7.44 -22.09 4.99
N LEU A 340 7.46 -21.94 6.32
CA LEU A 340 8.28 -20.92 7.01
C LEU A 340 9.79 -21.05 6.77
N ARG A 341 10.26 -22.24 6.35
CA ARG A 341 11.68 -22.49 6.08
C ARG A 341 12.05 -22.27 4.61
N THR A 342 11.08 -21.91 3.77
CA THR A 342 11.24 -21.76 2.32
C THR A 342 11.41 -20.29 1.93
N VAL A 343 12.08 -20.03 0.82
CA VAL A 343 12.18 -18.66 0.25
C VAL A 343 10.90 -18.26 -0.47
N GLU A 344 10.12 -19.25 -0.88
CA GLU A 344 8.83 -19.15 -1.55
C GLU A 344 7.82 -18.43 -0.66
N LEU A 345 7.86 -18.59 0.66
CA LEU A 345 7.03 -17.82 1.59
C LEU A 345 7.21 -16.31 1.41
N CYS A 346 8.46 -15.84 1.40
CA CYS A 346 8.76 -14.44 1.19
C CYS A 346 8.39 -14.05 -0.25
N GLY A 347 8.71 -14.91 -1.20
CA GLY A 347 8.39 -14.73 -2.61
C GLY A 347 6.92 -14.43 -2.85
N SER A 348 6.00 -15.13 -2.16
CA SER A 348 4.56 -14.97 -2.37
C SER A 348 4.11 -13.51 -2.29
N CYS A 349 4.72 -12.68 -1.43
CA CYS A 349 4.41 -11.25 -1.33
C CYS A 349 5.48 -10.33 -1.97
N HIS A 350 6.74 -10.77 -2.02
CA HIS A 350 7.88 -10.02 -2.58
C HIS A 350 8.14 -10.28 -4.07
N GLN A 351 7.17 -10.92 -4.73
CA GLN A 351 7.03 -10.99 -6.17
C GLN A 351 5.62 -10.52 -6.51
N GLN A 352 5.52 -9.46 -7.31
CA GLN A 352 4.26 -8.86 -7.69
C GLN A 352 4.19 -8.67 -9.20
N PHE A 353 3.02 -8.93 -9.76
CA PHE A 353 2.71 -8.66 -11.16
C PHE A 353 1.24 -8.24 -11.25
N THR A 354 0.92 -7.23 -12.04
CA THR A 354 -0.47 -6.88 -12.29
C THR A 354 -1.06 -7.93 -13.23
N PRO A 355 -2.05 -8.71 -12.77
CA PRO A 355 -2.62 -9.77 -13.60
C PRO A 355 -3.35 -9.19 -14.80
N THR A 356 -3.46 -10.01 -15.85
CA THR A 356 -4.18 -9.69 -17.09
C THR A 356 -5.64 -9.30 -16.81
N SER A 357 -6.26 -9.91 -15.80
CA SER A 357 -7.62 -9.59 -15.37
C SER A 357 -7.81 -8.17 -14.83
N LEU A 358 -6.73 -7.49 -14.40
CA LEU A 358 -6.76 -6.09 -13.95
C LEU A 358 -6.38 -5.11 -15.06
N THR A 359 -5.45 -5.48 -15.93
CA THR A 359 -4.92 -4.56 -16.96
C THR A 359 -5.62 -4.68 -18.31
N GLY A 360 -6.31 -5.79 -18.56
CA GLY A 360 -6.86 -6.15 -19.87
C GLY A 360 -5.79 -6.52 -20.91
N LEU A 361 -4.55 -6.74 -20.48
CA LEU A 361 -3.44 -7.13 -21.36
C LEU A 361 -3.39 -8.64 -21.55
N ASP A 362 -2.88 -9.10 -22.70
CA ASP A 362 -2.59 -10.52 -22.96
C ASP A 362 -1.36 -11.04 -22.20
N ARG A 363 -0.78 -10.21 -21.31
CA ARG A 363 0.39 -10.54 -20.48
C ARG A 363 0.33 -9.85 -19.12
N ALA A 364 0.90 -10.49 -18.11
CA ALA A 364 1.12 -9.86 -16.82
C ALA A 364 2.30 -8.89 -16.89
N GLU A 365 2.11 -7.66 -16.43
CA GLU A 365 3.20 -6.70 -16.24
C GLU A 365 3.82 -6.89 -14.85
N LYS A 366 5.14 -6.80 -14.76
CA LYS A 366 5.88 -6.97 -13.50
C LYS A 366 6.27 -5.60 -12.94
N PRO A 367 5.51 -5.02 -11.98
CA PRO A 367 5.94 -3.83 -11.29
C PRO A 367 7.11 -4.16 -10.34
N HIS A 368 7.09 -5.27 -9.59
CA HIS A 368 8.12 -5.55 -8.58
C HIS A 368 8.50 -7.04 -8.52
N GLY A 369 9.79 -7.39 -8.50
CA GLY A 369 10.22 -8.79 -8.58
C GLY A 369 11.44 -9.15 -7.74
N GLN A 370 11.45 -8.83 -6.44
CA GLN A 370 12.62 -9.06 -5.57
C GLN A 370 13.03 -10.53 -5.50
N PHE A 371 12.07 -11.45 -5.52
CA PHE A 371 12.37 -12.88 -5.57
C PHE A 371 13.01 -13.29 -6.91
N ALA A 372 12.44 -12.86 -8.04
CA ALA A 372 13.01 -13.13 -9.35
C ALA A 372 14.41 -12.51 -9.51
N GLU A 373 14.61 -11.30 -8.98
CA GLU A 373 15.91 -10.62 -8.92
C GLU A 373 16.92 -11.40 -8.07
N TRP A 374 16.49 -11.99 -6.95
CA TRP A 374 17.33 -12.85 -6.12
C TRP A 374 17.69 -14.17 -6.81
N LEU A 375 16.74 -14.81 -7.50
CA LEU A 375 17.01 -16.00 -8.33
C LEU A 375 18.00 -15.72 -9.45
N ALA A 376 17.95 -14.50 -10.01
CA ALA A 376 18.87 -14.03 -11.03
C ALA A 376 20.26 -13.68 -10.48
N GLY A 377 20.40 -13.49 -9.15
CA GLY A 377 21.65 -13.14 -8.49
C GLY A 377 22.41 -14.35 -7.94
N GLY A 378 23.73 -14.20 -7.78
CA GLY A 378 24.61 -15.27 -7.25
C GLY A 378 24.32 -15.68 -5.79
N TRP A 379 23.46 -14.94 -5.08
CA TRP A 379 23.06 -15.22 -3.70
C TRP A 379 22.10 -16.40 -3.57
N SER A 380 21.40 -16.78 -4.64
CA SER A 380 20.45 -17.90 -4.66
C SER A 380 21.08 -19.25 -5.00
N PHE A 381 22.36 -19.24 -5.42
CA PHE A 381 23.05 -20.43 -5.89
C PHE A 381 23.06 -21.54 -4.84
N GLY A 382 22.55 -22.73 -5.21
CA GLY A 382 22.46 -23.88 -4.32
C GLY A 382 21.36 -23.82 -3.25
N LEU A 383 20.60 -22.71 -3.17
CA LEU A 383 19.49 -22.54 -2.23
C LEU A 383 18.11 -22.74 -2.86
N HIS A 384 18.00 -22.60 -4.19
CA HIS A 384 16.76 -22.82 -4.91
C HIS A 384 17.04 -23.44 -6.30
N PRO A 385 16.23 -24.41 -6.78
CA PRO A 385 16.48 -25.09 -8.05
C PRO A 385 16.41 -24.18 -9.29
N SER A 386 15.66 -23.08 -9.20
CA SER A 386 15.54 -22.08 -10.28
C SER A 386 16.60 -20.97 -10.22
N ALA A 387 17.64 -21.09 -9.39
CA ALA A 387 18.74 -20.13 -9.36
C ALA A 387 19.48 -20.15 -10.71
N THR A 388 19.64 -18.98 -11.35
CA THR A 388 20.23 -18.89 -12.71
C THR A 388 21.67 -18.39 -12.72
N ALA A 389 22.16 -17.82 -11.62
CA ALA A 389 23.52 -17.32 -11.50
C ALA A 389 24.36 -18.17 -10.53
N LEU A 390 25.66 -18.29 -10.84
CA LEU A 390 26.64 -18.90 -9.95
C LEU A 390 26.99 -17.94 -8.81
N ALA A 391 27.34 -18.50 -7.65
CA ALA A 391 27.93 -17.71 -6.57
C ALA A 391 29.29 -17.15 -7.01
N ALA A 392 29.51 -15.84 -6.78
CA ALA A 392 30.81 -15.24 -7.00
C ALA A 392 31.86 -15.80 -6.00
N PRO A 393 33.15 -15.88 -6.37
CA PRO A 393 34.20 -16.33 -5.46
C PRO A 393 34.20 -15.54 -4.15
N GLY A 394 34.21 -16.23 -3.01
CA GLY A 394 34.18 -15.61 -1.69
C GLY A 394 32.79 -15.15 -1.21
N VAL A 395 31.75 -15.27 -2.02
CA VAL A 395 30.37 -14.99 -1.62
C VAL A 395 29.69 -16.27 -1.13
N THR A 396 29.16 -16.24 0.10
CA THR A 396 28.32 -17.31 0.63
C THR A 396 26.85 -17.03 0.29
N PRO A 397 26.16 -17.93 -0.45
CA PRO A 397 24.73 -17.81 -0.73
C PRO A 397 23.90 -17.61 0.55
N LYS A 398 22.86 -16.78 0.47
CA LYS A 398 21.97 -16.46 1.60
C LYS A 398 20.52 -16.43 1.12
N SER A 399 19.63 -17.05 1.91
CA SER A 399 18.19 -16.98 1.74
C SER A 399 17.62 -15.65 2.28
N CYS A 400 16.37 -15.33 1.92
CA CYS A 400 15.70 -14.10 2.36
C CYS A 400 15.70 -13.96 3.89
N ASN A 401 15.31 -15.02 4.62
CA ASN A 401 15.29 -15.05 6.08
C ASN A 401 16.68 -14.98 6.72
N ALA A 402 17.75 -15.46 6.05
CA ALA A 402 19.10 -15.32 6.58
C ALA A 402 19.58 -13.86 6.58
N CYS A 403 19.15 -13.05 5.61
CA CYS A 403 19.47 -11.62 5.53
C CYS A 403 18.50 -10.73 6.32
N HIS A 404 17.19 -10.93 6.17
CA HIS A 404 16.16 -10.04 6.71
C HIS A 404 15.64 -10.45 8.10
N MET A 405 15.94 -11.68 8.53
CA MET A 405 15.63 -12.21 9.87
C MET A 405 16.88 -12.81 10.52
N PRO A 406 17.94 -11.99 10.75
CA PRO A 406 19.18 -12.49 11.30
C PRO A 406 18.96 -13.11 12.68
N ASP A 407 19.79 -14.09 13.05
CA ASP A 407 19.76 -14.64 14.41
C ASP A 407 20.24 -13.58 15.39
N VAL A 408 19.43 -13.28 16.41
CA VAL A 408 19.71 -12.31 17.47
C VAL A 408 19.68 -12.99 18.84
N ALA A 409 20.40 -12.42 19.81
CA ALA A 409 20.35 -12.91 21.19
C ALA A 409 18.96 -12.67 21.79
N SER A 410 18.50 -13.60 22.62
CA SER A 410 17.15 -13.56 23.16
C SER A 410 17.03 -14.16 24.54
N THR A 411 16.14 -13.57 25.33
CA THR A 411 15.73 -14.06 26.64
C THR A 411 14.30 -14.59 26.64
N ASP A 412 13.63 -14.61 25.50
CA ASP A 412 12.28 -15.16 25.38
C ASP A 412 12.29 -16.65 25.77
N PRO A 413 11.26 -17.14 26.49
CA PRO A 413 11.12 -18.57 26.83
C PRO A 413 11.24 -19.53 25.64
N ALA A 414 10.91 -19.06 24.44
CA ALA A 414 10.98 -19.83 23.21
C ALA A 414 12.33 -19.74 22.47
N ALA A 415 13.31 -19.00 23.01
CA ALA A 415 14.63 -18.87 22.42
C ALA A 415 15.33 -20.23 22.35
N ARG A 416 16.01 -20.49 21.23
CA ARG A 416 16.83 -21.69 21.02
C ARG A 416 18.29 -21.30 21.22
N ASP A 417 18.95 -21.94 22.19
CA ASP A 417 20.33 -21.62 22.57
C ASP A 417 20.55 -20.13 22.90
N GLY A 418 19.53 -19.51 23.54
CA GLY A 418 19.53 -18.09 23.87
C GLY A 418 19.43 -17.16 22.66
N ARG A 419 18.88 -17.64 21.54
CA ARG A 419 18.71 -16.87 20.30
C ARG A 419 17.35 -17.08 19.65
N HIS A 420 16.92 -16.11 18.85
CA HIS A 420 15.77 -16.24 17.94
C HIS A 420 16.04 -15.52 16.61
N ARG A 421 15.21 -15.78 15.60
CA ARG A 421 15.25 -15.11 14.29
C ARG A 421 14.56 -13.76 14.39
N SER A 422 15.26 -12.66 14.15
CA SER A 422 14.66 -11.34 14.35
C SER A 422 13.41 -11.14 13.47
N HIS A 423 12.35 -10.56 14.06
CA HIS A 423 11.11 -10.19 13.39
C HIS A 423 11.04 -8.68 13.08
N ARG A 424 12.20 -8.02 13.00
CA ARG A 424 12.32 -6.63 12.57
C ARG A 424 12.22 -6.44 11.05
N PHE A 425 12.47 -7.50 10.28
CA PHE A 425 12.41 -7.51 8.82
C PHE A 425 13.13 -6.32 8.17
N VAL A 426 14.40 -6.12 8.55
CA VAL A 426 15.17 -4.94 8.17
C VAL A 426 15.23 -4.80 6.65
N GLY A 427 14.94 -3.61 6.12
CA GLY A 427 14.76 -3.38 4.68
C GLY A 427 15.18 -1.97 4.26
N ALA A 428 14.41 -1.34 3.37
CA ALA A 428 14.73 -0.01 2.85
C ALA A 428 13.96 1.15 3.51
N ASN A 429 12.88 0.87 4.26
CA ASN A 429 12.00 1.91 4.79
C ASN A 429 12.50 2.49 6.13
N HIS A 430 13.51 3.36 6.05
CA HIS A 430 14.03 4.11 7.21
C HIS A 430 13.05 5.19 7.69
N ALA A 431 12.34 5.84 6.75
CA ALA A 431 11.49 7.00 7.05
C ALA A 431 10.36 6.68 8.02
N HIS A 432 9.70 5.53 7.85
CA HIS A 432 8.61 5.11 8.74
C HIS A 432 9.09 4.90 10.18
N ALA A 433 10.21 4.22 10.37
CA ALA A 433 10.77 3.99 11.70
C ALA A 433 11.09 5.30 12.42
N VAL A 434 11.63 6.28 11.68
CA VAL A 434 11.90 7.64 12.21
C VAL A 434 10.60 8.35 12.57
N SER A 435 9.60 8.37 11.69
CA SER A 435 8.34 9.08 11.96
C SER A 435 7.51 8.46 13.08
N ALA A 436 7.60 7.13 13.25
CA ALA A 436 6.96 6.41 14.35
C ALA A 436 7.75 6.47 15.67
N GLY A 437 8.96 7.04 15.69
CA GLY A 437 9.82 7.09 16.89
C GLY A 437 10.49 5.76 17.26
N HIS A 438 10.55 4.80 16.33
CA HIS A 438 11.17 3.48 16.53
C HIS A 438 12.67 3.54 16.25
N THR A 439 13.43 4.16 17.16
CA THR A 439 14.87 4.42 16.98
C THR A 439 15.69 3.16 16.70
N ALA A 440 15.46 2.06 17.42
CA ALA A 440 16.16 0.80 17.21
C ALA A 440 15.95 0.25 15.78
N GLN A 441 14.72 0.31 15.26
CA GLN A 441 14.42 -0.10 13.90
C GLN A 441 15.08 0.83 12.87
N ALA A 442 15.09 2.14 13.13
CA ALA A 442 15.70 3.13 12.24
C ALA A 442 17.22 2.92 12.13
N ASP A 443 17.91 2.78 13.27
CA ASP A 443 19.36 2.57 13.33
C ASP A 443 19.79 1.26 12.67
N LEU A 444 19.04 0.18 12.92
CA LEU A 444 19.27 -1.11 12.25
C LEU A 444 19.08 -1.01 10.74
N THR A 445 18.04 -0.30 10.30
CA THR A 445 17.75 -0.09 8.87
C THR A 445 18.86 0.69 8.17
N LEU A 446 19.31 1.79 8.77
CA LEU A 446 20.40 2.61 8.22
C LEU A 446 21.73 1.84 8.18
N THR A 447 22.03 1.10 9.25
CA THR A 447 23.23 0.24 9.31
C THR A 447 23.20 -0.82 8.22
N PHE A 448 22.07 -1.53 8.08
CA PHE A 448 21.88 -2.56 7.06
C PHE A 448 22.08 -2.00 5.64
N LEU A 449 21.53 -0.83 5.33
CA LEU A 449 21.70 -0.20 4.01
C LEU A 449 23.18 0.18 3.75
N ARG A 450 23.87 0.77 4.73
CA ARG A 450 25.28 1.18 4.61
C ARG A 450 26.26 0.02 4.51
N GLU A 451 25.97 -1.09 5.17
CA GLU A 451 26.83 -2.27 5.14
C GLU A 451 26.72 -3.04 3.82
N ASN A 452 25.55 -3.01 3.18
CA ASN A 452 25.29 -3.78 1.96
C ASN A 452 25.49 -2.98 0.67
N ILE A 453 25.61 -1.65 0.74
CA ILE A 453 25.85 -0.76 -0.40
C ILE A 453 27.23 -0.11 -0.28
N GLY A 454 27.98 -0.09 -1.39
CA GLY A 454 29.26 0.59 -1.52
C GLY A 454 29.10 1.91 -2.26
N PHE A 455 29.95 2.89 -1.96
CA PHE A 455 29.93 4.20 -2.58
C PHE A 455 31.34 4.75 -2.72
N ALA A 456 31.72 5.14 -3.93
CA ALA A 456 33.03 5.73 -4.20
C ALA A 456 32.92 6.90 -5.17
N LEU A 457 33.72 7.94 -4.92
CA LEU A 457 33.86 9.10 -5.80
C LEU A 457 35.29 9.12 -6.33
N ARG A 458 35.45 9.27 -7.65
CA ARG A 458 36.75 9.38 -8.31
C ARG A 458 36.69 10.38 -9.47
N VAL A 459 37.84 10.92 -9.82
CA VAL A 459 38.00 11.70 -11.06
C VAL A 459 38.18 10.70 -12.20
N GLY A 460 37.35 10.79 -13.24
CA GLY A 460 37.44 9.90 -14.41
C GLY A 460 38.71 10.16 -15.21
N ALA A 461 39.14 9.16 -16.00
CA ALA A 461 40.15 9.41 -17.03
C ALA A 461 39.56 10.42 -18.02
N VAL A 462 40.23 11.56 -18.22
CA VAL A 462 39.83 12.61 -19.17
C VAL A 462 39.70 11.99 -20.56
N GLN A 463 38.51 11.51 -20.89
CA GLN A 463 38.20 11.13 -22.26
C GLN A 463 38.09 12.46 -22.99
N GLU A 464 39.08 12.79 -23.83
CA GLU A 464 39.33 14.11 -24.42
C GLU A 464 38.06 14.83 -24.90
N ARG A 465 37.40 15.56 -24.00
CA ARG A 465 36.36 16.54 -24.30
C ARG A 465 36.91 17.89 -23.88
N PRO A 466 37.50 18.65 -24.82
CA PRO A 466 38.05 19.97 -24.50
C PRO A 466 36.99 20.83 -23.77
N GLY A 467 37.32 21.30 -22.57
CA GLY A 467 36.43 22.14 -21.77
C GLY A 467 35.45 21.42 -20.83
N MET A 468 35.50 20.08 -20.71
CA MET A 468 34.70 19.31 -19.75
C MET A 468 35.58 18.53 -18.79
N LEU A 469 35.15 18.43 -17.53
CA LEU A 469 35.70 17.57 -16.50
C LEU A 469 34.69 16.45 -16.20
N ASP A 470 35.15 15.21 -16.31
CA ASP A 470 34.33 14.04 -15.98
C ASP A 470 34.61 13.58 -14.54
N LEU A 471 33.58 13.62 -13.71
CA LEU A 471 33.58 13.06 -12.36
C LEU A 471 32.77 11.78 -12.34
N GLU A 472 33.33 10.71 -11.78
CA GLU A 472 32.67 9.42 -11.72
C GLU A 472 32.29 9.08 -10.28
N VAL A 473 31.02 8.75 -10.09
CA VAL A 473 30.50 8.24 -8.82
C VAL A 473 30.07 6.80 -9.03
N ALA A 474 30.68 5.89 -8.29
CA ALA A 474 30.37 4.47 -8.31
C ALA A 474 29.45 4.12 -7.14
N VAL A 475 28.34 3.43 -7.43
CA VAL A 475 27.43 2.82 -6.46
C VAL A 475 27.52 1.32 -6.64
N GLU A 476 27.89 0.62 -5.58
CA GLU A 476 28.10 -0.83 -5.60
C GLU A 476 27.02 -1.53 -4.76
N ASN A 477 26.43 -2.59 -5.32
CA ASN A 477 25.59 -3.51 -4.56
C ASN A 477 26.43 -4.71 -4.14
N LYS A 478 27.10 -4.60 -2.97
CA LYS A 478 28.02 -5.62 -2.45
C LYS A 478 27.31 -6.71 -1.64
N GLY A 479 26.12 -6.44 -1.13
CA GLY A 479 25.47 -7.30 -0.13
C GLY A 479 23.98 -7.57 -0.35
N ALA A 480 23.27 -6.77 -1.16
CA ALA A 480 21.85 -7.01 -1.40
C ALA A 480 21.67 -8.18 -2.37
N GLY A 481 20.81 -9.12 -1.97
CA GLY A 481 20.49 -10.33 -2.74
C GLY A 481 19.75 -10.08 -4.04
N HIS A 482 19.13 -8.91 -4.16
CA HIS A 482 18.29 -8.44 -5.27
C HIS A 482 18.81 -7.07 -5.76
N ARG A 483 18.15 -6.44 -6.73
CA ARG A 483 18.59 -5.12 -7.23
C ARG A 483 18.53 -4.04 -6.14
N PHE A 484 19.34 -3.00 -6.26
CA PHE A 484 19.32 -1.82 -5.39
C PHE A 484 19.14 -0.53 -6.19
N PRO A 485 18.24 0.39 -5.78
CA PRO A 485 17.10 0.13 -4.89
C PRO A 485 16.13 -0.89 -5.51
N SER A 486 15.25 -1.48 -4.72
CA SER A 486 14.17 -2.37 -5.19
C SER A 486 12.85 -2.05 -4.47
N GLY A 487 11.77 -2.76 -4.81
CA GLY A 487 10.41 -2.43 -4.39
C GLY A 487 9.81 -1.34 -5.28
N THR A 488 9.03 -0.43 -4.68
CA THR A 488 8.27 0.63 -5.37
C THR A 488 9.17 1.77 -5.88
N THR A 489 10.08 1.48 -6.79
CA THR A 489 11.09 2.41 -7.35
C THR A 489 10.51 3.41 -8.35
N ASP A 490 9.23 3.29 -8.69
CA ASP A 490 8.47 4.29 -9.43
C ASP A 490 8.11 5.51 -8.58
N ILE A 491 7.81 5.28 -7.30
CA ILE A 491 7.51 6.34 -6.33
C ILE A 491 8.64 6.60 -5.32
N SER A 492 9.51 5.64 -5.02
CA SER A 492 10.68 5.84 -4.15
C SER A 492 11.79 6.55 -4.92
N GLU A 493 12.59 7.37 -4.25
CA GLU A 493 13.72 8.04 -4.88
C GLU A 493 15.02 7.64 -4.21
N THR A 494 15.98 7.20 -5.01
CA THR A 494 17.38 7.04 -4.62
C THR A 494 18.23 7.75 -5.66
N TRP A 495 19.08 8.68 -5.26
CA TRP A 495 19.82 9.52 -6.19
C TRP A 495 21.19 9.89 -5.66
N ILE A 496 22.03 10.35 -6.60
CA ILE A 496 23.35 10.89 -6.30
C ILE A 496 23.25 12.42 -6.30
N GLU A 497 23.61 13.02 -5.16
CA GLU A 497 23.87 14.46 -5.05
C GLU A 497 25.36 14.72 -5.28
N LEU A 498 25.71 15.69 -6.11
CA LEU A 498 27.09 16.11 -6.35
C LEU A 498 27.20 17.63 -6.21
N VAL A 499 28.13 18.09 -5.38
CA VAL A 499 28.41 19.52 -5.14
C VAL A 499 29.90 19.78 -5.31
N ILE A 500 30.24 20.76 -6.15
CA ILE A 500 31.61 21.22 -6.38
C ILE A 500 31.74 22.66 -5.88
N GLY A 501 32.75 22.90 -5.04
CA GLY A 501 32.98 24.18 -4.38
C GLY A 501 32.43 24.23 -2.95
N PRO A 502 32.60 25.38 -2.26
CA PRO A 502 32.14 25.56 -0.89
C PRO A 502 30.62 25.36 -0.76
N PRO A 503 30.12 24.72 0.32
CA PRO A 503 28.68 24.47 0.49
C PRO A 503 27.82 25.75 0.46
N GLU A 504 28.36 26.87 0.93
CA GLU A 504 27.68 28.17 0.99
C GLU A 504 27.53 28.84 -0.38
N LYS A 505 28.43 28.49 -1.31
CA LYS A 505 28.50 29.08 -2.66
C LYS A 505 29.04 28.03 -3.63
N PRO A 506 28.23 27.03 -3.99
CA PRO A 506 28.67 25.98 -4.88
C PRO A 506 28.95 26.56 -6.28
N LEU A 507 30.00 26.05 -6.91
CA LEU A 507 30.39 26.39 -8.28
C LEU A 507 29.56 25.59 -9.30
N TRP A 508 29.24 24.35 -8.94
CA TRP A 508 28.43 23.46 -9.76
C TRP A 508 27.74 22.42 -8.88
N THR A 509 26.52 22.04 -9.24
CA THR A 509 25.69 21.11 -8.45
C THR A 509 24.86 20.22 -9.36
N SER A 510 24.56 19.01 -8.90
CA SER A 510 23.53 18.15 -9.45
C SER A 510 22.84 17.37 -8.33
N GLY A 511 21.55 17.08 -8.49
CA GLY A 511 20.78 16.29 -7.51
C GLY A 511 20.42 17.03 -6.21
N LEU A 512 20.42 18.37 -6.22
CA LEU A 512 19.85 19.16 -5.13
C LEU A 512 18.32 19.16 -5.18
N LEU A 513 17.72 19.42 -4.01
CA LEU A 513 16.29 19.62 -3.89
C LEU A 513 15.96 21.11 -4.05
N ASP A 514 14.85 21.43 -4.73
CA ASP A 514 14.34 22.79 -4.84
C ASP A 514 13.63 23.25 -3.54
N ALA A 515 13.10 24.47 -3.54
CA ALA A 515 12.38 25.04 -2.39
C ALA A 515 11.08 24.28 -2.03
N ARG A 516 10.59 23.41 -2.93
CA ARG A 516 9.44 22.51 -2.70
C ARG A 516 9.90 21.09 -2.38
N HIS A 517 11.19 20.88 -2.12
CA HIS A 517 11.79 19.57 -1.89
C HIS A 517 11.66 18.60 -3.08
N TYR A 518 11.49 19.13 -4.29
CA TYR A 518 11.47 18.35 -5.53
C TYR A 518 12.89 18.14 -6.02
N LEU A 519 13.16 16.94 -6.54
CA LEU A 519 14.46 16.59 -7.05
C LEU A 519 14.69 17.28 -8.41
N ALA A 520 15.88 17.87 -8.57
CA ALA A 520 16.24 18.56 -9.81
C ALA A 520 16.21 17.59 -11.03
N PRO A 521 15.75 18.03 -12.21
CA PRO A 521 15.62 17.16 -13.39
C PRO A 521 16.94 16.57 -13.91
N ASP A 522 18.07 17.18 -13.58
CA ASP A 522 19.41 16.75 -13.97
C ASP A 522 20.01 15.68 -13.02
N ALA A 523 19.28 15.34 -11.94
CA ALA A 523 19.74 14.38 -10.96
C ALA A 523 19.98 12.99 -11.57
N GLN A 524 21.05 12.32 -11.14
CA GLN A 524 21.27 10.92 -11.44
C GLN A 524 20.44 10.07 -10.48
N VAL A 525 19.31 9.54 -10.96
CA VAL A 525 18.32 8.82 -10.13
C VAL A 525 18.24 7.34 -10.51
N TYR A 526 18.19 6.48 -9.49
CA TYR A 526 17.82 5.08 -9.62
C TYR A 526 16.31 4.94 -9.41
N LYS A 527 15.57 4.81 -10.52
CA LYS A 527 14.11 4.70 -10.50
C LYS A 527 13.58 3.89 -11.68
N THR A 528 12.33 3.51 -11.56
CA THR A 528 11.55 2.93 -12.65
C THR A 528 10.53 3.96 -13.13
N VAL A 529 10.24 4.00 -14.43
CA VAL A 529 9.16 4.81 -15.01
C VAL A 529 8.25 3.89 -15.79
N TYR A 530 7.00 3.84 -15.34
CA TYR A 530 5.92 3.17 -16.06
C TYR A 530 5.16 4.19 -16.90
N VAL A 531 4.59 3.74 -18.01
CA VAL A 531 3.67 4.52 -18.81
C VAL A 531 2.35 3.78 -19.05
N ASP A 532 1.30 4.55 -19.28
CA ASP A 532 -0.02 4.05 -19.65
C ASP A 532 -0.17 3.77 -21.16
N ALA A 533 -1.40 3.52 -21.60
CA ALA A 533 -1.70 3.19 -23.00
C ALA A 533 -1.42 4.36 -23.97
N ASP A 534 -1.38 5.59 -23.48
CA ASP A 534 -1.11 6.79 -24.24
C ASP A 534 0.38 7.23 -24.12
N ASN A 535 1.24 6.38 -23.54
CA ASN A 535 2.65 6.65 -23.21
C ASN A 535 2.84 7.80 -22.22
N VAL A 536 1.84 8.07 -21.37
CA VAL A 536 1.95 9.06 -20.30
C VAL A 536 2.52 8.39 -19.05
N PRO A 537 3.51 9.00 -18.36
CA PRO A 537 4.04 8.49 -17.11
C PRO A 537 2.95 8.24 -16.06
N VAL A 538 2.97 7.05 -15.44
CA VAL A 538 2.09 6.71 -14.32
C VAL A 538 2.71 7.24 -13.02
N ASP A 539 2.51 8.53 -12.75
CA ASP A 539 3.19 9.24 -11.66
C ASP A 539 2.60 8.99 -10.26
N LEU A 540 1.49 8.25 -10.18
CA LEU A 540 0.67 8.07 -8.97
C LEU A 540 0.49 6.61 -8.56
N HIS A 541 1.40 5.75 -8.98
CA HIS A 541 1.39 4.35 -8.57
C HIS A 541 0.07 3.60 -8.90
N ASN A 542 -0.71 4.04 -9.90
CA ASN A 542 -1.89 3.30 -10.34
C ASN A 542 -1.47 2.15 -11.25
N LEU A 543 -1.15 1.01 -10.62
CA LEU A 543 -0.58 -0.15 -11.31
C LEU A 543 -1.50 -0.71 -12.40
N ALA A 544 -2.82 -0.53 -12.31
CA ALA A 544 -3.76 -0.98 -13.34
C ALA A 544 -3.62 -0.22 -14.67
N MET A 545 -3.09 1.00 -14.63
CA MET A 545 -2.83 1.80 -15.83
C MET A 545 -1.53 1.43 -16.51
N VAL A 546 -0.62 0.73 -15.84
CA VAL A 546 0.70 0.38 -16.39
C VAL A 546 0.54 -0.48 -17.64
N ARG A 547 1.22 -0.08 -18.71
CA ARG A 547 1.30 -0.83 -19.97
C ARG A 547 2.72 -1.22 -20.32
N GLN A 548 3.68 -0.40 -19.93
CA GLN A 548 5.09 -0.64 -20.23
C GLN A 548 5.99 0.08 -19.23
N THR A 549 7.16 -0.50 -18.98
CA THR A 549 8.30 0.17 -18.38
C THR A 549 9.13 0.87 -19.47
N THR A 550 9.29 2.19 -19.39
CA THR A 550 10.07 2.98 -20.37
C THR A 550 11.47 3.33 -19.87
N TYR A 551 11.67 3.33 -18.56
CA TYR A 551 12.96 3.58 -17.92
C TYR A 551 13.08 2.71 -16.67
N ASP A 552 14.24 2.08 -16.49
CA ASP A 552 14.55 1.33 -15.28
C ASP A 552 16.05 1.38 -15.02
N ARG A 553 16.46 2.02 -13.93
CA ARG A 553 17.87 2.13 -13.53
C ARG A 553 18.06 1.63 -12.10
N TYR A 554 18.94 0.65 -11.94
CA TYR A 554 19.24 -0.02 -10.68
C TYR A 554 20.67 -0.58 -10.68
N VAL A 555 21.14 -1.03 -9.52
CA VAL A 555 22.40 -1.74 -9.34
C VAL A 555 22.11 -3.22 -9.05
N ALA A 556 22.48 -4.12 -9.95
CA ALA A 556 22.24 -5.55 -9.82
C ALA A 556 23.08 -6.17 -8.68
N PRO A 557 22.70 -7.34 -8.12
CA PRO A 557 23.48 -8.00 -7.06
C PRO A 557 24.95 -8.22 -7.46
N LEU A 558 25.88 -7.86 -6.58
CA LEU A 558 27.32 -8.01 -6.79
C LEU A 558 27.85 -7.25 -8.02
N THR A 559 27.24 -6.11 -8.33
CA THR A 559 27.67 -5.24 -9.43
C THR A 559 27.84 -3.80 -8.98
N THR A 560 28.46 -3.01 -9.85
CA THR A 560 28.70 -1.58 -9.64
C THR A 560 28.13 -0.80 -10.82
N ASP A 561 27.32 0.22 -10.53
CA ASP A 561 26.93 1.24 -11.48
C ASP A 561 27.84 2.45 -11.34
N VAL A 562 28.26 3.04 -12.46
CA VAL A 562 29.12 4.23 -12.48
C VAL A 562 28.38 5.36 -13.18
N SER A 563 28.09 6.43 -12.43
CA SER A 563 27.52 7.67 -12.96
C SER A 563 28.64 8.63 -13.33
N THR A 564 28.68 9.06 -14.58
CA THR A 564 29.58 10.12 -15.04
C THR A 564 28.86 11.47 -15.05
N PHE A 565 29.41 12.44 -14.32
CA PHE A 565 28.97 13.82 -14.31
C PHE A 565 29.88 14.64 -15.20
N HIS A 566 29.30 15.29 -16.21
CA HIS A 566 30.00 16.12 -17.16
C HIS A 566 29.96 17.57 -16.72
N VAL A 567 31.07 18.06 -16.17
CA VAL A 567 31.16 19.39 -15.56
C VAL A 567 31.89 20.35 -16.49
N PRO A 568 31.26 21.45 -16.95
CA PRO A 568 31.96 22.45 -17.75
C PRO A 568 33.09 23.08 -16.95
N THR A 569 34.33 23.05 -17.45
CA THR A 569 35.47 23.67 -16.75
C THR A 569 35.32 25.19 -16.64
N SER A 570 34.52 25.80 -17.52
CA SER A 570 34.11 27.21 -17.42
C SER A 570 33.33 27.54 -16.15
N ALA A 571 32.62 26.57 -15.56
CA ALA A 571 31.88 26.74 -14.31
C ALA A 571 32.79 26.71 -13.06
N LEU A 572 34.01 26.17 -13.17
CA LEU A 572 34.87 25.85 -12.02
C LEU A 572 35.90 26.94 -11.68
N GLY A 573 36.06 27.98 -12.51
CA GLY A 573 37.13 28.97 -12.34
C GLY A 573 38.51 28.44 -12.74
N GLN A 574 39.59 29.19 -12.47
CA GLN A 574 40.94 28.89 -13.00
C GLN A 574 42.04 28.74 -11.94
N ALA A 575 41.77 28.95 -10.65
CA ALA A 575 42.81 28.95 -9.63
C ALA A 575 42.34 28.32 -8.32
N GLY A 576 43.18 27.45 -7.76
CA GLY A 576 43.02 26.88 -6.42
C GLY A 576 42.46 25.46 -6.41
N SER A 577 42.45 24.89 -5.21
CA SER A 577 41.83 23.59 -4.93
C SER A 577 40.38 23.78 -4.51
N VAL A 578 39.46 23.01 -5.09
CA VAL A 578 38.03 23.06 -4.76
C VAL A 578 37.55 21.73 -4.19
N PRO A 579 36.76 21.73 -3.10
CA PRO A 579 36.18 20.50 -2.57
C PRO A 579 35.09 19.98 -3.50
N VAL A 580 35.03 18.66 -3.64
CA VAL A 580 33.96 17.93 -4.33
C VAL A 580 33.33 17.00 -3.30
N ARG A 581 32.01 17.09 -3.12
CA ARG A 581 31.24 16.23 -2.22
C ARG A 581 30.17 15.51 -3.02
N ALA A 582 30.15 14.19 -2.93
CA ALA A 582 29.09 13.34 -3.46
C ALA A 582 28.34 12.65 -2.32
N ARG A 583 27.03 12.53 -2.41
CA ARG A 583 26.19 11.76 -1.47
C ARG A 583 25.27 10.82 -2.21
N LEU A 584 25.11 9.60 -1.69
CA LEU A 584 24.02 8.71 -2.05
C LEU A 584 22.87 8.94 -1.07
N ARG A 585 21.72 9.40 -1.58
CA ARG A 585 20.57 9.80 -0.79
C ARG A 585 19.34 8.98 -1.20
N MET A 586 18.43 8.75 -0.25
CA MET A 586 17.16 8.11 -0.56
C MET A 586 15.99 8.61 0.27
N ARG A 587 14.78 8.46 -0.27
CA ARG A 587 13.50 8.61 0.46
C ARG A 587 12.46 7.62 -0.05
N LYS A 588 11.56 7.21 0.86
CA LYS A 588 10.58 6.15 0.59
C LYS A 588 9.54 6.53 -0.46
N THR A 589 9.15 7.81 -0.51
CA THR A 589 8.24 8.35 -1.52
C THR A 589 8.78 9.67 -2.03
N ASN A 590 8.61 9.96 -3.31
CA ASN A 590 8.96 11.24 -3.87
C ASN A 590 8.06 12.34 -3.28
N GLN A 591 8.58 13.57 -3.24
CA GLN A 591 7.84 14.66 -2.61
C GLN A 591 6.53 14.95 -3.33
N ARG A 592 6.45 14.79 -4.66
CA ARG A 592 5.20 15.00 -5.41
C ARG A 592 4.10 14.03 -4.97
N TRP A 593 4.43 12.76 -4.75
CA TRP A 593 3.50 11.75 -4.21
C TRP A 593 3.08 12.10 -2.78
N ASN A 594 4.01 12.53 -1.93
CA ASN A 594 3.69 12.90 -0.56
C ASN A 594 2.88 14.18 -0.46
N ASP A 595 3.25 15.19 -1.23
CA ASP A 595 2.47 16.40 -1.41
C ASP A 595 1.07 16.05 -1.90
N TRP A 596 0.96 15.09 -2.81
CA TRP A 596 -0.33 14.62 -3.24
C TRP A 596 -1.13 14.02 -2.07
N LEU A 597 -0.49 13.10 -1.35
CA LEU A 597 -1.04 12.36 -0.21
C LEU A 597 -1.53 13.26 0.93
N THR A 598 -0.70 14.25 1.27
CA THR A 598 -0.90 15.18 2.39
C THR A 598 -1.66 16.43 1.97
N ASN A 599 -2.13 16.45 0.72
CA ASN A 599 -2.86 17.57 0.16
C ASN A 599 -2.07 18.89 0.28
N PHE A 600 -0.77 18.80 -0.03
CA PHE A 600 0.21 19.88 -0.01
C PHE A 600 0.15 20.72 1.26
N ASP A 601 -0.07 20.08 2.42
CA ASP A 601 -0.07 20.75 3.73
C ASP A 601 1.32 21.23 4.16
N GLY A 602 2.35 20.96 3.35
CA GLY A 602 3.75 21.31 3.60
C GLY A 602 4.54 20.19 4.27
N THR A 603 3.95 19.02 4.51
CA THR A 603 4.65 17.85 5.04
C THR A 603 5.75 17.41 4.09
N THR A 604 6.97 17.32 4.57
CA THR A 604 8.13 16.88 3.79
C THR A 604 8.46 15.42 4.04
N VAL A 605 8.83 14.67 3.00
CA VAL A 605 9.32 13.31 3.17
C VAL A 605 10.76 13.33 3.70
N PRO A 606 11.07 12.61 4.79
CA PRO A 606 12.44 12.51 5.29
C PRO A 606 13.40 11.95 4.25
N VAL A 607 14.54 12.62 4.07
CA VAL A 607 15.65 12.14 3.24
C VAL A 607 16.69 11.47 4.13
N THR A 608 17.12 10.29 3.72
CA THR A 608 18.15 9.49 4.39
C THR A 608 19.45 9.53 3.59
N ASP A 609 20.52 10.00 4.22
CA ASP A 609 21.86 10.01 3.62
C ASP A 609 22.56 8.67 3.89
N LEU A 610 22.72 7.85 2.84
CA LEU A 610 23.34 6.53 2.94
C LEU A 610 24.86 6.66 3.05
N HIS A 611 25.48 7.30 2.07
CA HIS A 611 26.93 7.46 2.01
C HIS A 611 27.30 8.88 1.59
N GLU A 612 28.48 9.30 2.02
CA GLU A 612 29.15 10.53 1.58
C GLU A 612 30.58 10.20 1.17
N ALA A 613 31.04 10.79 0.08
CA ALA A 613 32.43 10.76 -0.33
C ALA A 613 32.88 12.18 -0.70
N THR A 614 34.09 12.54 -0.28
CA THR A 614 34.68 13.85 -0.58
C THR A 614 36.05 13.68 -1.19
N LEU A 615 36.38 14.52 -2.17
CA LEU A 615 37.73 14.68 -2.68
C LEU A 615 38.05 16.15 -2.89
N THR A 616 39.34 16.45 -3.05
CA THR A 616 39.81 17.78 -3.41
C THR A 616 40.26 17.76 -4.86
N LEU A 617 39.66 18.63 -5.68
CA LEU A 617 40.04 18.81 -7.07
C LEU A 617 41.04 19.96 -7.18
N ASP A 618 42.22 19.68 -7.71
CA ASP A 618 43.19 20.71 -8.07
C ASP A 618 42.90 21.23 -9.48
N LEU A 619 42.35 22.44 -9.58
CA LEU A 619 42.03 23.06 -10.86
C LEU A 619 43.27 23.46 -11.66
N SER A 620 44.43 23.59 -10.99
CA SER A 620 45.70 23.92 -11.67
C SER A 620 46.32 22.72 -12.40
N ALA A 621 45.94 21.50 -12.00
CA ALA A 621 46.35 20.25 -12.62
C ALA A 621 45.47 19.86 -13.82
N LEU A 622 44.36 20.58 -14.06
CA LEU A 622 43.53 20.39 -15.25
C LEU A 622 44.27 20.91 -16.48
N PRO A 623 44.24 20.20 -17.62
CA PRO A 623 44.95 20.61 -18.83
C PRO A 623 44.59 22.06 -19.19
N ALA A 624 45.61 22.91 -19.25
CA ALA A 624 45.46 24.31 -19.62
C ALA A 624 44.79 24.42 -20.99
N ARG A 625 43.92 25.41 -21.16
CA ARG A 625 43.25 25.73 -22.42
C ARG A 625 44.24 25.65 -23.58
N THR A 626 44.21 24.57 -24.37
CA THR A 626 44.74 24.64 -25.73
C THR A 626 43.75 25.49 -26.52
N HIS A 627 44.31 26.44 -27.26
CA HIS A 627 43.63 27.49 -27.99
C HIS A 627 42.23 27.13 -28.50
N ALA A 628 41.32 28.10 -28.34
CA ALA A 628 40.03 28.11 -29.02
C ALA A 628 40.19 27.63 -30.47
N ALA A 629 39.61 26.47 -30.77
CA ALA A 629 39.31 26.11 -32.14
C ALA A 629 38.42 27.23 -32.71
N PRO A 630 38.63 27.65 -33.98
CA PRO A 630 37.72 28.58 -34.61
C PRO A 630 36.32 27.95 -34.57
N GLU A 631 35.39 28.71 -34.02
CA GLU A 631 33.96 28.43 -34.06
C GLU A 631 33.62 28.07 -35.53
N PRO A 632 32.91 26.96 -35.81
CA PRO A 632 32.40 26.76 -37.16
C PRO A 632 31.57 27.99 -37.52
N ASP A 633 31.86 28.60 -38.67
CA ASP A 633 31.10 29.71 -39.24
C ASP A 633 29.63 29.31 -39.36
N LEU A 634 28.89 29.52 -38.27
CA LEU A 634 27.45 29.65 -38.29
C LEU A 634 27.19 31.07 -38.78
N PRO A 635 26.26 31.25 -39.75
CA PRO A 635 25.94 32.57 -40.26
C PRO A 635 25.61 33.50 -39.09
N PRO A 636 26.04 34.77 -39.14
CA PRO A 636 26.05 35.66 -37.99
C PRO A 636 24.69 35.60 -37.30
N SER A 637 24.71 35.21 -36.02
CA SER A 637 23.52 35.29 -35.17
C SER A 637 23.16 36.75 -35.04
N SER A 638 22.30 37.20 -35.95
CA SER A 638 21.45 38.36 -35.78
C SER A 638 20.48 38.07 -34.63
N SER A 639 20.99 38.25 -33.42
CA SER A 639 20.22 38.63 -32.24
C SER A 639 21.26 38.97 -31.18
N ALA A 640 21.73 40.22 -31.09
CA ALA A 640 21.07 41.15 -30.18
C ALA A 640 19.96 40.42 -29.42
N GLN A 641 20.20 40.03 -28.15
CA GLN A 641 19.06 39.83 -27.27
C GLN A 641 18.14 41.01 -27.53
N PRO A 642 16.92 40.81 -28.06
CA PRO A 642 16.01 41.92 -28.02
C PRO A 642 15.90 42.19 -26.53
N ALA A 643 16.28 43.42 -26.11
CA ALA A 643 15.71 43.99 -24.91
C ALA A 643 14.26 43.55 -24.94
N ILE A 644 13.83 42.72 -23.97
CA ILE A 644 12.51 42.07 -23.98
C ILE A 644 11.51 43.17 -24.29
N ALA A 645 11.10 43.27 -25.55
CA ALA A 645 10.04 44.17 -25.92
C ALA A 645 8.88 43.58 -25.11
N LEU A 646 8.37 44.34 -24.15
CA LEU A 646 7.22 43.93 -23.36
C LEU A 646 6.16 43.52 -24.39
N ASN A 647 5.97 42.22 -24.61
CA ASN A 647 4.94 41.70 -25.50
C ASN A 647 3.59 41.85 -24.77
N ILE A 648 3.18 43.11 -24.59
CA ILE A 648 1.95 43.55 -23.94
C ILE A 648 0.92 44.02 -24.95
N ALA A 649 1.18 43.81 -26.25
CA ALA A 649 0.20 44.09 -27.30
C ALA A 649 -1.07 43.26 -27.02
N GLY A 650 -2.21 43.93 -26.90
CA GLY A 650 -3.49 43.30 -26.54
C GLY A 650 -3.72 43.07 -25.04
N MET A 651 -2.79 43.46 -24.17
CA MET A 651 -2.93 43.36 -22.71
C MET A 651 -3.44 44.67 -22.09
N VAL A 652 -4.05 44.54 -20.93
CA VAL A 652 -4.54 45.59 -20.06
C VAL A 652 -3.64 45.67 -18.84
N GLN A 653 -3.24 46.88 -18.44
CA GLN A 653 -2.47 47.08 -17.21
C GLN A 653 -3.40 47.10 -16.00
N VAL A 654 -3.10 46.27 -15.01
CA VAL A 654 -3.74 46.28 -13.69
C VAL A 654 -2.74 46.88 -12.69
N PRO A 655 -3.06 48.03 -12.05
CA PRO A 655 -2.14 48.68 -11.13
C PRO A 655 -1.91 47.84 -9.86
N GLY A 656 -0.71 47.94 -9.30
CA GLY A 656 -0.38 47.33 -8.01
C GLY A 656 -1.17 47.97 -6.87
N GLY A 657 -1.42 47.23 -5.80
CA GLY A 657 -2.14 47.71 -4.61
C GLY A 657 -3.15 46.71 -4.04
N PRO A 658 -3.85 47.11 -2.97
CA PRO A 658 -4.78 46.24 -2.25
C PRO A 658 -5.95 45.79 -3.14
N ALA A 659 -6.32 44.52 -3.03
CA ALA A 659 -7.44 43.90 -3.70
C ALA A 659 -8.27 43.09 -2.71
N ARG A 660 -9.60 43.21 -2.84
CA ARG A 660 -10.57 42.47 -2.06
C ARG A 660 -10.93 41.17 -2.80
N ILE A 661 -10.57 40.03 -2.20
CA ILE A 661 -10.64 38.68 -2.76
C ILE A 661 -11.65 37.84 -1.98
N GLY A 662 -12.54 37.12 -2.67
CA GLY A 662 -13.57 36.28 -2.06
C GLY A 662 -14.92 36.98 -1.86
N SER A 663 -15.88 36.27 -1.26
CA SER A 663 -17.24 36.77 -0.98
C SER A 663 -17.83 36.15 0.28
N ASP A 664 -18.26 36.97 1.24
CA ASP A 664 -18.86 36.50 2.49
C ASP A 664 -20.29 35.94 2.28
N ASP A 665 -20.96 36.36 1.21
CA ASP A 665 -22.28 35.89 0.77
C ASP A 665 -22.20 34.83 -0.36
N GLY A 666 -21.00 34.43 -0.78
CA GLY A 666 -20.75 33.42 -1.83
C GLY A 666 -20.69 31.99 -1.30
N ASP A 667 -20.22 31.06 -2.13
CA ASP A 667 -20.05 29.65 -1.75
C ASP A 667 -18.99 29.47 -0.66
N ALA A 668 -19.00 28.33 0.04
CA ALA A 668 -18.15 28.11 1.22
C ALA A 668 -16.64 28.22 0.92
N ASP A 669 -16.24 27.87 -0.31
CA ASP A 669 -14.87 27.95 -0.82
C ASP A 669 -14.45 29.37 -1.24
N GLU A 670 -15.40 30.31 -1.34
CA GLU A 670 -15.16 31.74 -1.63
C GLU A 670 -14.95 32.58 -0.34
N ARG A 671 -15.16 31.97 0.83
CA ARG A 671 -15.10 32.62 2.15
C ARG A 671 -13.79 32.32 2.88
N PRO A 672 -13.29 33.23 3.72
CA PRO A 672 -13.77 34.61 3.94
C PRO A 672 -13.23 35.60 2.89
N VAL A 673 -13.83 36.79 2.85
CA VAL A 673 -13.23 37.93 2.14
C VAL A 673 -11.87 38.29 2.74
N ARG A 674 -10.86 38.49 1.88
CA ARG A 674 -9.48 38.86 2.25
C ARG A 674 -9.03 40.10 1.49
N THR A 675 -8.25 40.95 2.15
CA THR A 675 -7.55 42.06 1.47
C THR A 675 -6.10 41.68 1.26
N LEU A 676 -5.68 41.57 0.00
CA LEU A 676 -4.32 41.18 -0.38
C LEU A 676 -3.65 42.30 -1.18
N ASP A 677 -2.38 42.59 -0.91
CA ASP A 677 -1.60 43.48 -1.76
C ASP A 677 -1.10 42.71 -2.99
N VAL A 678 -1.60 43.07 -4.17
CA VAL A 678 -1.27 42.39 -5.43
C VAL A 678 -0.39 43.31 -6.26
N PRO A 679 0.84 42.89 -6.63
CA PRO A 679 1.73 43.65 -7.51
C PRO A 679 1.06 44.06 -8.83
N GLY A 680 1.60 45.08 -9.49
CA GLY A 680 1.12 45.47 -10.82
C GLY A 680 1.46 44.42 -11.88
N PHE A 681 0.54 44.16 -12.81
CA PHE A 681 0.73 43.20 -13.90
C PHE A 681 -0.05 43.63 -15.15
N PHE A 682 0.27 43.01 -16.28
CA PHE A 682 -0.50 43.08 -17.50
C PHE A 682 -1.28 41.78 -17.68
N ILE A 683 -2.55 41.85 -18.10
CA ILE A 683 -3.40 40.68 -18.39
C ILE A 683 -4.00 40.80 -19.78
N ASP A 684 -4.10 39.70 -20.53
CA ASP A 684 -4.74 39.72 -21.84
C ASP A 684 -6.19 40.25 -21.73
N ARG A 685 -6.56 41.17 -22.64
CA ARG A 685 -7.90 41.76 -22.66
C ARG A 685 -9.00 40.72 -22.84
N TYR A 686 -8.72 39.70 -23.66
CA TYR A 686 -9.62 38.61 -24.02
C TYR A 686 -8.98 37.24 -23.72
N PRO A 687 -9.76 36.15 -23.59
CA PRO A 687 -9.25 34.79 -23.66
C PRO A 687 -8.51 34.51 -24.97
N VAL A 688 -7.56 33.59 -24.94
CA VAL A 688 -6.81 33.18 -26.14
C VAL A 688 -7.77 32.61 -27.19
N THR A 689 -7.71 33.12 -28.42
CA THR A 689 -8.58 32.69 -29.52
C THR A 689 -8.05 31.44 -30.22
N ASN A 690 -8.93 30.71 -30.94
CA ASN A 690 -8.53 29.60 -31.79
C ASN A 690 -7.47 30.00 -32.83
N ALA A 691 -7.59 31.18 -33.45
CA ALA A 691 -6.62 31.66 -34.43
C ALA A 691 -5.24 31.96 -33.79
N GLU A 692 -5.23 32.48 -32.57
CA GLU A 692 -4.02 32.70 -31.78
C GLU A 692 -3.33 31.38 -31.39
N TYR A 693 -4.11 30.42 -30.90
CA TYR A 693 -3.62 29.11 -30.50
C TYR A 693 -3.09 28.31 -31.70
N GLN A 694 -3.73 28.43 -32.88
CA GLN A 694 -3.25 27.81 -34.10
C GLN A 694 -1.83 28.26 -34.49
N ARG A 695 -1.49 29.54 -34.28
CA ARG A 695 -0.14 30.04 -34.56
C ARG A 695 0.90 29.34 -33.70
N PHE A 696 0.58 29.13 -32.42
CA PHE A 696 1.40 28.34 -31.50
C PHE A 696 1.56 26.90 -32.00
N LEU A 697 0.45 26.21 -32.32
CA LEU A 697 0.48 24.83 -32.81
C LEU A 697 1.34 24.67 -34.07
N LYS A 698 1.21 25.58 -35.04
CA LYS A 698 2.01 25.60 -36.27
C LYS A 698 3.50 25.84 -35.97
N ALA A 699 3.82 26.80 -35.10
CA ALA A 699 5.19 27.12 -34.73
C ALA A 699 5.89 25.97 -33.98
N THR A 700 5.15 25.25 -33.12
CA THR A 700 5.70 24.16 -32.30
C THR A 700 5.45 22.77 -32.88
N ARG A 701 4.86 22.67 -34.07
CA ARG A 701 4.46 21.41 -34.72
C ARG A 701 3.60 20.49 -33.84
N ARG A 702 2.72 21.07 -33.02
CA ARG A 702 1.78 20.35 -32.13
C ARG A 702 0.44 20.14 -32.81
N GLN A 703 -0.29 19.09 -32.43
CA GLN A 703 -1.66 18.84 -32.89
C GLN A 703 -2.67 19.69 -32.09
N GLY A 704 -3.82 20.00 -32.71
CA GLY A 704 -4.91 20.69 -32.06
C GLY A 704 -5.67 19.80 -31.06
N PRO A 705 -6.39 20.42 -30.11
CA PRO A 705 -7.11 19.67 -29.08
C PRO A 705 -8.30 18.89 -29.67
N VAL A 706 -8.43 17.63 -29.24
CA VAL A 706 -9.51 16.71 -29.63
C VAL A 706 -9.97 15.92 -28.41
N HIS A 707 -11.28 15.78 -28.24
CA HIS A 707 -11.91 14.95 -27.22
C HIS A 707 -13.02 14.08 -27.85
N ARG A 708 -13.03 12.78 -27.51
CA ARG A 708 -13.82 11.76 -28.24
C ARG A 708 -15.30 11.69 -27.85
N LEU A 709 -15.75 12.45 -26.85
CA LEU A 709 -17.16 12.49 -26.46
C LEU A 709 -17.98 13.39 -27.39
N ASP A 710 -19.23 13.01 -27.65
CA ASP A 710 -20.12 13.67 -28.61
C ASP A 710 -20.29 15.17 -28.35
N TRP A 711 -20.35 15.57 -27.08
CA TRP A 711 -20.49 16.98 -26.69
C TRP A 711 -19.31 17.84 -27.15
N ALA A 712 -18.14 17.24 -27.38
CA ALA A 712 -16.93 17.94 -27.77
C ALA A 712 -16.74 18.07 -29.29
N ALA A 713 -17.55 17.35 -30.08
CA ALA A 713 -17.48 17.36 -31.54
C ALA A 713 -17.46 18.77 -32.17
N PRO A 714 -18.24 19.77 -31.68
CA PRO A 714 -18.21 21.13 -32.23
C PRO A 714 -16.89 21.88 -32.04
N TYR A 715 -16.05 21.44 -31.11
CA TYR A 715 -14.78 22.11 -30.76
C TYR A 715 -13.54 21.36 -31.24
N ASN A 716 -13.69 20.12 -31.70
CA ASN A 716 -12.58 19.26 -32.08
C ASN A 716 -11.82 19.81 -33.29
N TRP A 717 -10.50 19.88 -33.15
CA TRP A 717 -9.60 20.30 -34.22
C TRP A 717 -9.34 19.15 -35.19
N THR A 718 -9.07 19.48 -36.46
CA THR A 718 -8.61 18.51 -37.46
C THR A 718 -7.14 18.78 -37.76
N GLY A 719 -6.25 17.93 -37.25
CA GLY A 719 -4.81 18.20 -37.32
C GLY A 719 -4.46 19.47 -36.55
N GLN A 720 -3.93 20.49 -37.24
CA GLN A 720 -3.62 21.81 -36.67
C GLN A 720 -4.69 22.87 -36.98
N ASP A 721 -5.81 22.48 -37.58
CA ASP A 721 -6.88 23.39 -38.00
C ASP A 721 -8.08 23.35 -37.05
N TYR A 722 -8.46 24.53 -36.56
CA TYR A 722 -9.65 24.71 -35.73
C TYR A 722 -10.93 24.56 -36.56
N PRO A 723 -12.09 24.27 -35.94
CA PRO A 723 -13.38 24.20 -36.63
C PRO A 723 -13.66 25.45 -37.49
N LYS A 724 -14.05 25.27 -38.76
CA LYS A 724 -14.24 26.39 -39.70
C LYS A 724 -15.17 27.46 -39.11
N GLY A 725 -14.78 28.74 -39.24
CA GLY A 725 -15.56 29.87 -38.75
C GLY A 725 -15.44 30.18 -37.25
N THR A 726 -14.57 29.48 -36.51
CA THR A 726 -14.40 29.67 -35.05
C THR A 726 -13.12 30.41 -34.65
N GLY A 727 -12.38 30.98 -35.61
CA GLY A 727 -11.06 31.58 -35.38
C GLY A 727 -11.03 32.69 -34.32
N GLY A 728 -12.09 33.50 -34.22
CA GLY A 728 -12.23 34.58 -33.22
C GLY A 728 -12.89 34.15 -31.90
N ARG A 729 -13.14 32.86 -31.70
CA ARG A 729 -13.73 32.33 -30.46
C ARG A 729 -12.63 31.86 -29.51
N PRO A 730 -12.86 31.86 -28.18
CA PRO A 730 -11.93 31.28 -27.22
C PRO A 730 -11.56 29.84 -27.58
N VAL A 731 -10.28 29.50 -27.46
CA VAL A 731 -9.85 28.10 -27.52
C VAL A 731 -10.34 27.36 -26.28
N VAL A 732 -10.86 26.14 -26.49
CA VAL A 732 -11.32 25.23 -25.43
C VAL A 732 -10.77 23.83 -25.66
N LEU A 733 -11.09 22.87 -24.79
CA LEU A 733 -10.51 21.53 -24.76
C LEU A 733 -8.99 21.53 -24.50
N VAL A 734 -8.45 22.62 -23.96
CA VAL A 734 -7.01 22.78 -23.68
C VAL A 734 -6.74 22.35 -22.24
N LYS A 735 -5.75 21.47 -22.06
CA LYS A 735 -5.27 21.05 -20.73
C LYS A 735 -4.50 22.21 -20.07
N TRP A 736 -4.37 22.20 -18.75
CA TRP A 736 -3.66 23.28 -18.04
C TRP A 736 -2.21 23.45 -18.53
N GLU A 737 -1.48 22.36 -18.74
CA GLU A 737 -0.09 22.37 -19.21
C GLU A 737 0.05 22.91 -20.64
N GLU A 738 -0.96 22.71 -21.47
CA GLU A 738 -1.01 23.22 -22.84
C GLU A 738 -1.24 24.75 -22.83
N ALA A 739 -2.08 25.23 -21.92
CA ALA A 739 -2.33 26.65 -21.67
C ALA A 739 -1.06 27.35 -21.12
N ASP A 740 -0.40 26.75 -20.14
CA ASP A 740 0.85 27.25 -19.57
C ASP A 740 1.98 27.28 -20.62
N ALA A 741 2.12 26.22 -21.42
CA ALA A 741 3.10 26.18 -22.51
C ALA A 741 2.87 27.28 -23.56
N TYR A 742 1.60 27.58 -23.89
CA TYR A 742 1.26 28.70 -24.78
C TYR A 742 1.70 30.04 -24.19
N CYS A 743 1.37 30.31 -22.92
CA CYS A 743 1.74 31.58 -22.29
C CYS A 743 3.27 31.73 -22.21
N LYS A 744 4.00 30.66 -21.86
CA LYS A 744 5.46 30.66 -21.84
C LYS A 744 6.08 30.90 -23.21
N TRP A 745 5.50 30.32 -24.27
CA TRP A 745 5.95 30.56 -25.65
C TRP A 745 5.90 32.05 -26.06
N LEU A 746 4.96 32.82 -25.51
CA LEU A 746 4.88 34.27 -25.72
C LEU A 746 5.75 35.11 -24.75
N GLY A 747 6.50 34.47 -23.85
CA GLY A 747 7.20 35.15 -22.76
C GLY A 747 6.23 35.80 -21.75
N LYS A 748 5.09 35.13 -21.51
CA LYS A 748 4.04 35.43 -20.53
C LYS A 748 3.90 34.24 -19.56
N ARG A 749 2.91 34.27 -18.67
CA ARG A 749 2.52 33.15 -17.77
C ARG A 749 1.00 33.09 -17.59
N LEU A 750 0.45 32.04 -16.99
CA LEU A 750 -0.95 32.03 -16.54
C LEU A 750 -1.17 33.05 -15.39
N PRO A 751 -2.36 33.67 -15.30
CA PRO A 751 -2.73 34.51 -14.17
C PRO A 751 -2.68 33.71 -12.88
N ARG A 752 -2.28 34.36 -11.79
CA ARG A 752 -2.64 33.89 -10.45
C ARG A 752 -4.14 34.08 -10.23
N GLU A 753 -4.76 33.26 -9.41
CA GLU A 753 -6.18 33.36 -9.09
C GLU A 753 -6.55 34.77 -8.60
N VAL A 754 -5.72 35.31 -7.70
CA VAL A 754 -5.89 36.64 -7.12
C VAL A 754 -5.69 37.76 -8.15
N GLU A 755 -4.86 37.53 -9.18
CA GLU A 755 -4.68 38.46 -10.28
C GLU A 755 -5.89 38.47 -11.19
N TRP A 756 -6.44 37.29 -11.50
CA TRP A 756 -7.68 37.16 -12.26
C TRP A 756 -8.85 37.86 -11.55
N GLU A 757 -9.02 37.61 -10.25
CA GLU A 757 -10.10 38.23 -9.48
C GLU A 757 -9.96 39.74 -9.38
N LYS A 758 -8.74 40.24 -9.11
CA LYS A 758 -8.48 41.68 -9.10
C LYS A 758 -8.80 42.30 -10.45
N ALA A 759 -8.36 41.66 -11.54
CA ALA A 759 -8.63 42.12 -12.91
C ALA A 759 -10.13 42.20 -13.21
N ALA A 760 -10.93 41.29 -12.61
CA ALA A 760 -12.39 41.28 -12.73
C ALA A 760 -13.08 42.31 -11.86
N ARG A 761 -12.71 42.41 -10.58
CA ARG A 761 -13.48 43.15 -9.57
C ARG A 761 -13.10 44.63 -9.44
N GLY A 762 -11.91 45.02 -9.88
CA GLY A 762 -11.41 46.37 -9.64
C GLY A 762 -11.04 46.64 -8.17
N PRO A 763 -10.61 47.88 -7.86
CA PRO A 763 -10.13 48.26 -6.53
C PRO A 763 -11.27 48.37 -5.49
N ASP A 764 -12.51 48.53 -5.95
CA ASP A 764 -13.75 48.62 -5.17
C ASP A 764 -14.36 47.24 -4.88
N GLY A 765 -13.81 46.16 -5.46
CA GLY A 765 -14.24 44.80 -5.17
C GLY A 765 -15.65 44.48 -5.68
N ARG A 766 -15.96 44.87 -6.92
CA ARG A 766 -17.29 44.75 -7.52
C ARG A 766 -17.83 43.32 -7.55
N ARG A 767 -19.15 43.16 -7.45
CA ARG A 767 -19.82 41.84 -7.54
C ARG A 767 -19.66 41.22 -8.93
N TYR A 768 -19.85 42.00 -9.99
CA TYR A 768 -19.61 41.60 -11.38
C TYR A 768 -18.59 42.55 -12.02
N PRO A 769 -17.91 42.14 -13.11
CA PRO A 769 -16.96 43.03 -13.78
C PRO A 769 -17.55 44.40 -14.16
N TRP A 770 -18.81 44.41 -14.60
CA TRP A 770 -19.52 45.62 -15.02
C TRP A 770 -20.16 46.42 -13.87
N GLY A 771 -20.24 45.89 -12.63
CA GLY A 771 -20.89 46.59 -11.53
C GLY A 771 -21.55 45.67 -10.50
N GLU A 772 -22.51 46.22 -9.76
CA GLU A 772 -23.18 45.54 -8.64
C GLU A 772 -24.49 44.82 -9.02
N ARG A 773 -25.12 45.23 -10.13
CA ARG A 773 -26.41 44.66 -10.57
C ARG A 773 -26.20 43.77 -11.78
N TRP A 774 -26.75 42.57 -11.73
CA TRP A 774 -26.70 41.62 -12.83
C TRP A 774 -27.25 42.19 -14.15
N ALA A 775 -28.39 42.89 -14.07
CA ALA A 775 -29.09 43.45 -15.23
C ALA A 775 -28.25 44.45 -16.05
N ASP A 776 -27.29 45.13 -15.43
CA ASP A 776 -26.45 46.14 -16.08
C ASP A 776 -25.47 45.52 -17.10
N GLY A 777 -25.23 44.21 -17.00
CA GLY A 777 -24.40 43.43 -17.91
C GLY A 777 -25.19 42.55 -18.87
N ALA A 778 -26.43 42.90 -19.21
CA ALA A 778 -27.19 42.15 -20.21
C ALA A 778 -26.40 42.03 -21.53
N CYS A 779 -26.18 40.80 -22.01
CA CYS A 779 -25.54 40.53 -23.30
C CYS A 779 -26.26 39.38 -24.00
N PRO A 780 -27.17 39.67 -24.95
CA PRO A 780 -27.87 38.66 -25.73
C PRO A 780 -26.92 37.72 -26.50
N GLU A 781 -25.79 38.23 -26.95
CA GLU A 781 -24.79 37.51 -27.74
C GLU A 781 -24.06 36.40 -26.94
N ALA A 782 -24.06 36.48 -25.60
CA ALA A 782 -23.48 35.48 -24.71
C ALA A 782 -24.43 34.30 -24.37
N GLN A 783 -25.71 34.35 -24.77
CA GLN A 783 -26.73 33.37 -24.34
C GLN A 783 -26.78 32.06 -25.18
N SER A 784 -25.87 31.88 -26.14
CA SER A 784 -25.77 30.66 -26.95
C SER A 784 -25.18 29.50 -26.13
N HIS A 785 -25.99 28.48 -25.81
CA HIS A 785 -25.63 27.36 -24.93
C HIS A 785 -24.59 26.35 -25.49
N ASP A 786 -24.37 26.33 -26.81
CA ASP A 786 -23.58 25.29 -27.45
C ASP A 786 -22.15 25.71 -27.82
N VAL A 787 -21.85 26.99 -28.07
CA VAL A 787 -20.49 27.44 -28.42
C VAL A 787 -20.24 28.85 -27.85
N PRO A 788 -19.08 29.12 -27.21
CA PRO A 788 -18.74 30.46 -26.73
C PRO A 788 -18.76 31.50 -27.85
N ALA A 789 -19.25 32.71 -27.58
CA ALA A 789 -19.25 33.81 -28.52
C ALA A 789 -17.83 34.18 -28.99
N ALA A 790 -17.73 34.99 -30.06
CA ALA A 790 -16.45 35.58 -30.41
C ALA A 790 -15.99 36.52 -29.29
N VAL A 791 -14.67 36.59 -29.05
CA VAL A 791 -14.13 37.45 -28.00
C VAL A 791 -14.52 38.91 -28.24
N GLY A 792 -14.89 39.62 -27.16
CA GLY A 792 -15.33 41.01 -27.21
C GLY A 792 -16.74 41.24 -27.75
N ALA A 793 -17.57 40.20 -27.83
CA ALA A 793 -18.99 40.35 -28.22
C ALA A 793 -19.81 41.20 -27.22
N CYS A 794 -19.38 41.26 -25.95
CA CYS A 794 -20.10 41.94 -24.87
C CYS A 794 -19.25 43.07 -24.24
N PRO A 795 -18.98 44.19 -24.95
CA PRO A 795 -18.10 45.24 -24.44
C PRO A 795 -18.63 45.94 -23.18
N ASN A 796 -19.95 45.91 -22.94
CA ASN A 796 -20.58 46.42 -21.73
C ASN A 796 -20.30 45.56 -20.48
N ARG A 797 -19.74 44.36 -20.64
CA ARG A 797 -19.32 43.48 -19.54
C ARG A 797 -17.86 43.67 -19.12
N ALA A 798 -17.18 44.70 -19.62
CA ALA A 798 -15.79 44.98 -19.26
C ALA A 798 -15.63 45.28 -17.76
N SER A 799 -14.52 44.81 -17.19
CA SER A 799 -14.09 45.18 -15.84
C SER A 799 -13.69 46.66 -15.76
N PRO A 800 -13.51 47.23 -14.56
CA PRO A 800 -13.05 48.61 -14.39
C PRO A 800 -11.68 48.89 -15.04
N TYR A 801 -10.88 47.85 -15.25
CA TYR A 801 -9.59 47.94 -15.93
C TYR A 801 -9.72 47.76 -17.46
N GLY A 802 -10.89 47.33 -17.96
CA GLY A 802 -11.13 47.10 -19.39
C GLY A 802 -10.88 45.66 -19.84
N VAL A 803 -10.82 44.70 -18.91
CA VAL A 803 -10.71 43.27 -19.21
C VAL A 803 -12.10 42.73 -19.53
N GLN A 804 -12.23 41.98 -20.63
CA GLN A 804 -13.53 41.50 -21.13
C GLN A 804 -13.65 39.98 -21.06
N ASP A 805 -14.87 39.48 -21.26
CA ASP A 805 -15.25 38.07 -21.31
C ASP A 805 -14.91 37.25 -20.04
N LEU A 806 -14.86 37.92 -18.88
CA LEU A 806 -14.58 37.28 -17.59
C LEU A 806 -15.81 36.51 -17.04
N ILE A 807 -17.03 36.92 -17.40
CA ILE A 807 -18.28 36.20 -17.10
C ILE A 807 -19.11 36.10 -18.39
N GLY A 808 -19.55 34.88 -18.72
CA GLY A 808 -20.31 34.53 -19.93
C GLY A 808 -19.45 34.19 -21.15
N GLY A 809 -18.18 33.83 -20.92
CA GLY A 809 -17.24 33.36 -21.94
C GLY A 809 -16.98 31.86 -21.80
N VAL A 810 -15.80 31.51 -21.33
CA VAL A 810 -15.39 30.14 -20.96
C VAL A 810 -14.90 30.12 -19.52
N PHE A 811 -14.78 28.94 -18.92
CA PHE A 811 -13.92 28.81 -17.76
C PHE A 811 -12.47 29.07 -18.16
N GLU A 812 -11.69 29.68 -17.28
CA GLU A 812 -10.31 30.04 -17.54
C GLU A 812 -9.35 29.42 -16.54
N TRP A 813 -8.33 28.74 -17.04
CA TRP A 813 -7.22 28.25 -16.23
C TRP A 813 -6.47 29.42 -15.57
N VAL A 814 -6.23 29.30 -14.27
CA VAL A 814 -5.26 30.10 -13.53
C VAL A 814 -4.11 29.21 -13.01
N ALA A 815 -3.06 29.80 -12.48
CA ALA A 815 -1.80 29.11 -12.19
C ALA A 815 -1.88 28.16 -10.98
N GLU A 816 -2.77 28.42 -10.03
CA GLU A 816 -2.84 27.71 -8.75
C GLU A 816 -3.73 26.45 -8.78
N PRO A 817 -3.35 25.41 -8.03
CA PRO A 817 -4.25 24.30 -7.71
C PRO A 817 -5.44 24.79 -6.87
N TYR A 818 -6.59 24.15 -7.02
CA TYR A 818 -7.80 24.51 -6.30
C TYR A 818 -7.65 24.25 -4.81
N ARG A 819 -7.98 25.26 -4.00
CA ARG A 819 -8.02 25.20 -2.53
C ARG A 819 -9.11 26.12 -2.01
N ALA A 820 -9.97 25.67 -1.10
CA ALA A 820 -10.89 26.55 -0.38
C ALA A 820 -10.12 27.63 0.40
N TYR A 821 -10.64 28.87 0.45
CA TYR A 821 -9.98 29.96 1.16
C TYR A 821 -9.93 29.75 2.68
N ASP A 822 -10.96 29.11 3.24
CA ASP A 822 -11.00 28.61 4.63
C ASP A 822 -11.63 27.22 4.67
N ARG A 823 -10.95 26.28 5.36
CA ARG A 823 -11.34 24.87 5.46
C ARG A 823 -12.27 24.60 6.65
N THR A 824 -12.42 25.55 7.56
CA THR A 824 -13.22 25.40 8.79
C THR A 824 -14.73 25.50 8.54
N HIS A 825 -15.12 26.14 7.43
CA HIS A 825 -16.51 26.31 7.01
C HIS A 825 -16.97 25.28 5.97
N LEU A 826 -16.15 24.26 5.69
CA LEU A 826 -16.48 23.18 4.77
C LEU A 826 -17.36 22.12 5.45
N HIS A 827 -18.34 21.59 4.71
CA HIS A 827 -19.14 20.44 5.13
C HIS A 827 -18.22 19.21 5.37
N PRO A 828 -18.50 18.29 6.33
CA PRO A 828 -17.62 17.15 6.64
C PRO A 828 -17.25 16.28 5.44
N ASN A 829 -18.20 16.04 4.53
CA ASN A 829 -17.98 15.28 3.28
C ASN A 829 -17.27 16.11 2.18
N ALA A 830 -17.23 17.44 2.32
CA ALA A 830 -16.47 18.32 1.42
C ALA A 830 -14.96 18.26 1.74
N ASN A 831 -14.58 17.97 3.00
CA ASN A 831 -13.18 17.68 3.33
C ASN A 831 -12.68 16.40 2.66
N GLU A 832 -13.53 15.39 2.47
CA GLU A 832 -13.18 14.18 1.72
C GLU A 832 -13.05 14.46 0.23
N TRP A 833 -13.95 15.24 -0.38
CA TRP A 833 -13.82 15.67 -1.78
C TRP A 833 -12.58 16.57 -2.02
N ILE A 834 -12.36 17.57 -1.17
CA ILE A 834 -11.22 18.50 -1.29
C ILE A 834 -9.89 17.79 -0.93
N ALA A 835 -9.89 16.73 -0.11
CA ALA A 835 -8.74 15.87 0.10
C ALA A 835 -8.51 14.88 -1.05
N GLN A 836 -9.56 14.43 -1.73
CA GLN A 836 -9.50 13.48 -2.85
C GLN A 836 -9.03 14.08 -4.18
N PHE A 837 -9.07 15.41 -4.34
CA PHE A 837 -8.91 16.04 -5.66
C PHE A 837 -8.00 17.27 -5.76
N ASN A 838 -7.46 17.78 -4.66
CA ASN A 838 -6.80 19.09 -4.60
C ASN A 838 -5.57 19.30 -5.50
N ASN A 839 -5.10 18.24 -6.16
CA ASN A 839 -3.80 18.19 -6.83
C ASN A 839 -3.91 17.87 -8.32
N TYR A 840 -5.08 17.41 -8.75
CA TYR A 840 -5.45 17.35 -10.16
C TYR A 840 -6.38 18.48 -10.50
N ILE A 841 -7.09 19.06 -9.53
CA ILE A 841 -8.03 20.14 -9.81
C ILE A 841 -7.30 21.47 -9.76
N ASN A 842 -7.12 22.12 -10.91
CA ASN A 842 -6.65 23.50 -10.97
C ASN A 842 -7.83 24.46 -10.89
N VAL A 843 -7.59 25.63 -10.30
CA VAL A 843 -8.65 26.65 -10.17
C VAL A 843 -9.09 27.07 -11.57
N LEU A 844 -10.41 27.08 -11.75
CA LEU A 844 -11.08 27.73 -12.85
C LEU A 844 -11.71 29.01 -12.33
N ARG A 845 -11.44 30.12 -13.02
CA ARG A 845 -12.15 31.37 -12.81
C ARG A 845 -13.02 31.68 -14.03
N GLY A 846 -13.95 32.61 -13.83
CA GLY A 846 -14.97 32.94 -14.81
C GLY A 846 -16.10 31.91 -14.87
N VAL A 847 -17.07 32.20 -15.73
CA VAL A 847 -18.30 31.41 -15.86
C VAL A 847 -18.60 31.27 -17.36
N PRO A 848 -18.82 30.04 -17.87
CA PRO A 848 -19.12 29.85 -19.28
C PRO A 848 -20.46 30.45 -19.69
N ALA A 849 -20.53 30.81 -20.97
CA ALA A 849 -21.77 31.13 -21.67
C ALA A 849 -22.87 30.09 -21.35
N GLY A 850 -24.04 30.56 -20.89
CA GLY A 850 -25.20 29.72 -20.60
C GLY A 850 -25.20 29.01 -19.24
N GLN A 851 -24.15 29.20 -18.42
CA GLN A 851 -24.14 28.84 -16.99
C GLN A 851 -24.17 30.07 -16.07
N GLU A 852 -24.19 31.26 -16.66
CA GLU A 852 -24.18 32.54 -15.97
C GLU A 852 -25.57 32.94 -15.42
N GLY A 853 -25.59 33.64 -14.29
CA GLY A 853 -26.82 34.18 -13.72
C GLY A 853 -26.55 35.10 -12.53
N PRO A 854 -27.60 35.62 -11.87
CA PRO A 854 -27.44 36.54 -10.74
C PRO A 854 -26.58 35.99 -9.59
N ALA A 855 -26.52 34.67 -9.42
CA ALA A 855 -25.71 34.02 -8.40
C ALA A 855 -24.22 33.89 -8.77
N THR A 856 -23.85 33.97 -10.06
CA THR A 856 -22.48 33.75 -10.52
C THR A 856 -21.70 35.07 -10.56
N THR A 857 -20.76 35.26 -9.65
CA THR A 857 -20.07 36.54 -9.41
C THR A 857 -18.62 36.51 -9.89
N ALA A 858 -17.93 37.65 -9.81
CA ALA A 858 -16.49 37.71 -10.06
C ALA A 858 -15.65 36.99 -8.99
N ALA A 859 -16.21 36.70 -7.80
CA ALA A 859 -15.58 35.82 -6.81
C ALA A 859 -15.76 34.34 -7.14
N SER A 860 -16.72 33.97 -7.99
CA SER A 860 -17.06 32.56 -8.18
C SER A 860 -15.92 31.71 -8.69
N ARG A 861 -15.76 30.56 -8.06
CA ARG A 861 -14.64 29.64 -8.26
C ARG A 861 -15.18 28.30 -8.72
N SER A 862 -14.42 27.63 -9.55
CA SER A 862 -14.66 26.25 -9.92
C SER A 862 -13.32 25.53 -9.96
N GLY A 863 -13.37 24.22 -10.11
CA GLY A 863 -12.20 23.38 -10.22
C GLY A 863 -12.41 22.35 -11.32
N HIS A 864 -11.35 22.07 -12.08
CA HIS A 864 -11.37 20.93 -12.98
C HIS A 864 -10.03 20.21 -13.05
N ALA A 865 -10.07 18.92 -13.33
CA ALA A 865 -8.88 18.10 -13.53
C ALA A 865 -7.99 18.72 -14.64
N ASP A 866 -6.75 19.05 -14.31
CA ASP A 866 -5.76 19.76 -15.11
C ASP A 866 -5.37 19.02 -16.39
N ASN A 867 -5.49 17.69 -16.36
CA ASN A 867 -5.21 16.77 -17.45
C ASN A 867 -6.44 16.42 -18.31
N MET A 868 -7.64 16.86 -17.94
CA MET A 868 -8.88 16.59 -18.67
C MET A 868 -9.23 17.69 -19.66
N ARG A 869 -9.77 17.30 -20.83
CA ARG A 869 -10.26 18.23 -21.85
C ARG A 869 -11.72 18.57 -21.59
N ALA A 870 -11.98 19.81 -21.18
CA ALA A 870 -13.32 20.34 -20.92
C ALA A 870 -13.58 21.65 -21.71
N ARG A 871 -14.75 22.27 -21.55
CA ARG A 871 -15.07 23.62 -22.09
C ARG A 871 -14.32 24.74 -21.34
N VAL A 872 -13.01 24.55 -21.18
CA VAL A 872 -12.08 25.41 -20.45
C VAL A 872 -11.06 25.98 -21.42
N GLY A 873 -10.92 27.30 -21.40
CA GLY A 873 -9.89 28.06 -22.08
C GLY A 873 -8.95 28.72 -21.07
N PHE A 874 -8.29 29.80 -21.47
CA PHE A 874 -7.35 30.53 -20.62
C PHE A 874 -7.02 31.90 -21.20
N ARG A 875 -6.36 32.72 -20.38
CA ARG A 875 -5.71 33.97 -20.78
C ARG A 875 -4.34 34.07 -20.12
N CYS A 876 -3.44 34.91 -20.65
CA CYS A 876 -2.11 35.07 -20.08
C CYS A 876 -1.94 36.40 -19.33
N VAL A 877 -0.96 36.44 -18.43
CA VAL A 877 -0.46 37.66 -17.76
C VAL A 877 1.05 37.82 -17.94
N LYS A 878 1.53 39.03 -17.67
CA LYS A 878 2.96 39.37 -17.63
C LYS A 878 3.22 40.33 -16.48
N ASP A 879 4.29 40.11 -15.74
CA ASP A 879 4.65 40.97 -14.61
C ASP A 879 4.99 42.38 -15.08
N ALA A 880 4.57 43.41 -14.33
CA ALA A 880 5.07 44.76 -14.56
C ALA A 880 6.50 44.84 -14.00
N VAL A 881 7.48 45.20 -14.83
CA VAL A 881 8.86 45.39 -14.37
C VAL A 881 8.88 46.51 -13.33
N VAL A 882 9.14 46.18 -12.07
CA VAL A 882 9.41 47.16 -11.03
C VAL A 882 10.89 47.58 -11.19
N PRO A 883 11.21 48.86 -11.42
CA PRO A 883 12.59 49.31 -11.32
C PRO A 883 13.06 49.02 -9.90
N SER A 884 14.13 48.23 -9.75
CA SER A 884 14.77 48.03 -8.46
C SER A 884 15.08 49.39 -7.86
N ALA A 885 14.44 49.71 -6.74
CA ALA A 885 14.81 50.87 -5.94
C ALA A 885 16.29 50.72 -5.57
N GLY A 886 17.12 51.64 -6.08
CA GLY A 886 18.54 51.69 -5.76
C GLY A 886 18.71 51.82 -4.25
N GLY A 887 19.20 50.76 -3.61
CA GLY A 887 19.84 50.87 -2.32
C GLY A 887 21.17 51.60 -2.50
N PRO A 888 21.53 52.54 -1.61
CA PRO A 888 22.75 53.31 -1.74
C PRO A 888 23.96 52.41 -1.50
N THR A 889 24.98 52.54 -2.35
CA THR A 889 26.37 52.19 -2.02
C THR A 889 26.76 52.88 -0.70
N PRO A 890 27.60 52.27 0.16
CA PRO A 890 28.72 51.37 -0.15
C PRO A 890 28.63 49.94 0.40
#